data_AF-A0A9P6ZAF7-F1
#
_entry.id   AF-A0A9P6ZAF7-F1
#
_cell.length_a   1.000
_cell.length_b   1.000
_cell.length_c   1.000
_cell.angle_alpha   90.00
_cell.angle_beta   90.00
_cell.angle_gamma   90.00
#
_symmetry.space_group_name_H-M   'P 1'
#
loop_
_entity.id
_entity.type
_entity.pdbx_description
1 polymer ?
#
loop_
_entity_poly.entity_id
_entity_poly.type
_entity_poly.pdbx_seq_one_letter_code
_entity_poly.pdbx_strand_id
1 'polypeptide(L)'
;MTRTNYKEQLEWFNNSIKPKIVTGYIKKYKAVIEQRQITRIQALETNSSNNNKNTLEYQPPNFTYSTSFNKSGQKVYNSPEPTGLGRINSGSKREAEDTEYIDLTDSQTKRPKLDSKQNSSFSEDVMSIEQGPIDFDDDFGLVEEETPPEENEQLITAELKTLEDKRNQISNLILDGMGSLSKAEQDALMKERRELVQKIEQFEQKLSAYKNNPSINSSSNTLATTTESALLTEQTENQVTSPFFRNPVKPHIPLIPTINTPVPAPVTEPTFPWSRDVKKALTQNFKLSEFRPNQLEAINTTLNGDDVFVLMPTGGGKSLCYQLPAIIQRYKTQGVTFVVSPLLSLMQDQVEQLVKGRGIAAGMLNSSVTAEQKKWIYNNLYQDTPTLQLLYITPELMSKSDQLRNVMDSLHRRNKLARFVIDEAHCVSQWGHDFRPDYKQLGSLRNIYPNVPIMALTATANDAVQKDVIHNLSMKNCKILKQSFNRRNLVYEIIERKGKRNHLADINEFIKQHYTESGIIYCISRKDCEQVAEALRTTYGVSTKHYHGKMTSSERSEVQSEWQTGKIRVIVATIAFGMGIDKPDVRYVVHFSMPSSLEGYYQETGRAGRDGLPAICRLYYSFSDMRTHNFLIDQGEGSWQQKQRQRDNLNTMMRYCDNKADCRRKQILSYFGERFNPAHCQKMCDNCVANQHSTSFLKNMSTEAQQMARLLQQIHPDRITLSQLGDVFRGSKLKRIIEHQYDQLQGYGAGKSISKIDVDRLLKAMVADDIIAVKSECNSAGFPVSFVVTSSKFESLLRGNHTVLLSFSSNGNSPARTNSTPRSYTATFVASSTLTYNRS
;
A
#
# COMPACT_ATOMS: atom_id res chain seq x y z
N MET A 1 -47.84 32.49 -6.13
CA MET A 1 -48.58 32.47 -4.83
C MET A 1 -47.76 33.22 -3.79
N THR A 2 -48.40 33.80 -2.77
CA THR A 2 -47.82 34.82 -1.87
C THR A 2 -47.07 34.25 -0.66
N ARG A 3 -46.21 35.09 -0.05
CA ARG A 3 -45.29 34.75 1.07
C ARG A 3 -45.97 34.28 2.38
N THR A 4 -47.30 34.36 2.50
CA THR A 4 -48.05 34.08 3.74
C THR A 4 -47.98 32.63 4.19
N ASN A 5 -48.10 31.69 3.24
CA ASN A 5 -48.33 30.26 3.50
C ASN A 5 -47.17 29.56 4.26
N TYR A 6 -45.94 30.07 4.15
CA TYR A 6 -44.77 29.43 4.76
C TYR A 6 -44.71 29.59 6.30
N LYS A 7 -45.33 30.64 6.86
CA LYS A 7 -45.40 30.83 8.32
C LYS A 7 -46.36 29.83 8.96
N GLU A 8 -47.56 29.70 8.40
CA GLU A 8 -48.62 28.81 8.88
C GLU A 8 -48.16 27.34 8.83
N GLN A 9 -47.46 26.93 7.77
CA GLN A 9 -46.85 25.61 7.67
C GLN A 9 -45.77 25.37 8.74
N LEU A 10 -44.95 26.37 9.06
CA LEU A 10 -43.94 26.29 10.12
C LEU A 10 -44.56 26.21 11.52
N GLU A 11 -45.61 26.97 11.80
CA GLU A 11 -46.33 26.92 13.07
C GLU A 11 -47.09 25.60 13.23
N TRP A 12 -47.76 25.12 12.17
CA TRP A 12 -48.39 23.80 12.16
C TRP A 12 -47.37 22.67 12.38
N PHE A 13 -46.21 22.71 11.72
CA PHE A 13 -45.16 21.71 11.95
C PHE A 13 -44.62 21.73 13.38
N ASN A 14 -44.33 22.92 13.93
CA ASN A 14 -43.81 23.06 15.30
C ASN A 14 -44.84 22.70 16.38
N ASN A 15 -46.13 22.95 16.15
CA ASN A 15 -47.19 22.73 17.14
C ASN A 15 -47.86 21.35 17.02
N SER A 16 -48.05 20.81 15.81
CA SER A 16 -48.80 19.56 15.57
C SER A 16 -47.92 18.32 15.35
N ILE A 17 -46.76 18.47 14.71
CA ILE A 17 -45.89 17.33 14.33
C ILE A 17 -44.73 17.16 15.31
N LYS A 18 -43.95 18.23 15.54
CA LYS A 18 -42.74 18.20 16.36
C LYS A 18 -42.95 17.62 17.77
N PRO A 19 -44.05 17.92 18.51
CA PRO A 19 -44.26 17.32 19.83
C PRO A 19 -44.56 15.81 19.76
N LYS A 20 -45.26 15.35 18.71
CA LYS A 20 -45.57 13.93 18.50
C LYS A 20 -44.30 13.14 18.16
N ILE A 21 -43.43 13.68 17.32
CA ILE A 21 -42.12 13.09 17.00
C ILE A 21 -41.25 13.01 18.28
N VAL A 22 -41.09 14.11 19.01
CA VAL A 22 -40.29 14.15 20.25
C VAL A 22 -40.83 13.16 21.30
N THR A 23 -42.15 13.10 21.49
CA THR A 23 -42.79 12.15 22.41
C THR A 23 -42.56 10.70 21.97
N GLY A 24 -42.66 10.40 20.66
CA GLY A 24 -42.37 9.08 20.11
C GLY A 24 -40.92 8.64 20.33
N TYR A 25 -39.96 9.55 20.12
CA TYR A 25 -38.55 9.29 20.41
C TYR A 25 -38.29 9.09 21.91
N ILE A 26 -38.85 9.91 22.79
CA ILE A 26 -38.73 9.75 24.25
C ILE A 26 -39.33 8.41 24.71
N LYS A 27 -40.49 8.01 24.16
CA LYS A 27 -41.14 6.73 24.51
C LYS A 27 -40.32 5.53 24.06
N LYS A 28 -39.70 5.57 22.88
CA LYS A 28 -38.69 4.56 22.47
C LYS A 28 -37.45 4.57 23.36
N TYR A 29 -36.94 5.74 23.75
CA TYR A 29 -35.74 5.84 24.59
C TYR A 29 -35.97 5.31 26.01
N LYS A 30 -37.14 5.56 26.60
CA LYS A 30 -37.54 4.97 27.89
C LYS A 30 -37.61 3.45 27.82
N ALA A 31 -38.29 2.88 26.82
CA ALA A 31 -38.39 1.43 26.66
C ALA A 31 -37.01 0.74 26.53
N VAL A 32 -36.04 1.36 25.85
CA VAL A 32 -34.66 0.84 25.74
C VAL A 32 -33.89 0.95 27.07
N ILE A 33 -34.17 1.97 27.90
CA ILE A 33 -33.59 2.10 29.24
C ILE A 33 -34.20 1.07 30.19
N GLU A 34 -35.52 0.89 30.15
CA GLU A 34 -36.27 -0.08 30.96
C GLU A 34 -35.85 -1.52 30.63
N GLN A 35 -35.76 -1.89 29.35
CA GLN A 35 -35.20 -3.19 28.94
C GLN A 35 -33.77 -3.42 29.44
N ARG A 36 -32.91 -2.39 29.40
CA ARG A 36 -31.54 -2.46 29.93
C ARG A 36 -31.48 -2.57 31.45
N GLN A 37 -32.43 -1.97 32.17
CA GLN A 37 -32.57 -2.14 33.63
C GLN A 37 -33.05 -3.54 33.98
N ILE A 38 -34.08 -4.06 33.30
CA ILE A 38 -34.58 -5.44 33.49
C ILE A 38 -33.46 -6.45 33.22
N THR A 39 -32.76 -6.34 32.09
CA THR A 39 -31.62 -7.21 31.75
C THR A 39 -30.52 -7.14 32.82
N ARG A 40 -30.27 -5.96 33.41
CA ARG A 40 -29.27 -5.78 34.46
C ARG A 40 -29.70 -6.34 35.82
N ILE A 41 -31.01 -6.32 36.14
CA ILE A 41 -31.56 -6.94 37.35
C ILE A 41 -31.46 -8.47 37.23
N GLN A 42 -31.90 -9.04 36.11
CA GLN A 42 -31.77 -10.48 35.81
C GLN A 42 -30.30 -10.95 35.85
N ALA A 43 -29.37 -10.13 35.35
CA ALA A 43 -27.93 -10.38 35.43
C ALA A 43 -27.33 -10.23 36.85
N LEU A 44 -28.03 -9.61 37.80
CA LEU A 44 -27.63 -9.52 39.21
C LEU A 44 -28.24 -10.67 40.03
N GLU A 45 -29.50 -11.03 39.78
CA GLU A 45 -30.18 -12.17 40.43
C GLU A 45 -29.48 -13.51 40.12
N THR A 46 -29.08 -13.72 38.85
CA THR A 46 -28.31 -14.89 38.42
C THR A 46 -26.90 -14.95 39.01
N ASN A 47 -26.29 -13.82 39.38
CA ASN A 47 -25.00 -13.79 40.08
C ASN A 47 -25.16 -13.93 41.62
N SER A 48 -26.26 -13.45 42.19
CA SER A 48 -26.57 -13.59 43.62
C SER A 48 -26.78 -15.06 44.00
N SER A 49 -27.46 -15.82 43.15
CA SER A 49 -27.78 -17.24 43.36
C SER A 49 -26.54 -18.16 43.43
N ASN A 50 -25.38 -17.73 42.92
CA ASN A 50 -24.15 -18.53 42.89
C ASN A 50 -23.17 -18.26 44.06
N ASN A 51 -23.41 -17.25 44.90
CA ASN A 51 -22.46 -16.86 45.96
C ASN A 51 -22.77 -17.39 47.37
N ASN A 52 -23.89 -18.10 47.57
CA ASN A 52 -24.28 -18.65 48.87
C ASN A 52 -24.12 -20.18 48.94
N LYS A 53 -22.87 -20.66 48.98
CA LYS A 53 -22.44 -21.96 49.56
C LYS A 53 -20.91 -22.11 49.50
N ASN A 54 -20.22 -21.83 50.61
CA ASN A 54 -18.89 -22.39 50.94
C ASN A 54 -18.45 -21.99 52.36
N THR A 55 -18.73 -22.87 53.33
CA THR A 55 -18.12 -22.81 54.67
C THR A 55 -18.14 -24.19 55.34
N LEU A 56 -17.02 -24.54 55.98
CA LEU A 56 -16.83 -25.57 57.03
C LEU A 56 -16.97 -27.07 56.65
N GLU A 57 -15.79 -27.68 56.45
CA GLU A 57 -15.18 -28.76 57.26
C GLU A 57 -15.84 -30.16 57.49
N TYR A 58 -14.91 -31.14 57.52
CA TYR A 58 -14.87 -32.39 58.30
C TYR A 58 -15.77 -33.61 57.98
N GLN A 59 -15.15 -34.54 57.24
CA GLN A 59 -15.06 -36.00 57.51
C GLN A 59 -16.35 -36.89 57.34
N PRO A 60 -16.19 -38.23 57.24
CA PRO A 60 -17.18 -39.17 56.67
C PRO A 60 -17.70 -40.18 57.73
N PRO A 61 -18.33 -41.31 57.37
CA PRO A 61 -19.03 -41.68 56.12
C PRO A 61 -20.53 -41.98 56.37
N ASN A 62 -21.28 -42.29 55.30
CA ASN A 62 -22.02 -43.57 55.16
C ASN A 62 -22.91 -43.61 53.90
N PHE A 63 -23.13 -44.82 53.38
CA PHE A 63 -24.08 -45.07 52.29
C PHE A 63 -25.52 -45.16 52.81
N THR A 64 -26.45 -44.49 52.13
CA THR A 64 -27.85 -44.94 52.04
C THR A 64 -28.22 -45.06 50.57
N TYR A 65 -28.61 -46.28 50.14
CA TYR A 65 -29.00 -46.56 48.76
C TYR A 65 -30.44 -46.08 48.51
N SER A 66 -30.69 -45.51 47.32
CA SER A 66 -31.98 -45.69 46.64
C SER A 66 -31.78 -46.66 45.48
N THR A 67 -32.53 -47.76 45.49
CA THR A 67 -32.44 -48.84 44.49
C THR A 67 -33.58 -48.74 43.49
N SER A 68 -33.25 -48.71 42.20
CA SER A 68 -34.21 -49.08 41.16
C SER A 68 -34.50 -50.59 41.25
N PHE A 69 -35.78 -50.95 41.25
CA PHE A 69 -36.24 -52.33 41.17
C PHE A 69 -37.00 -52.53 39.86
N ASN A 70 -36.54 -53.50 39.05
CA ASN A 70 -37.43 -54.22 38.14
C ASN A 70 -37.81 -55.56 38.79
N LYS A 71 -38.92 -56.15 38.33
CA LYS A 71 -39.35 -57.49 38.77
C LYS A 71 -38.26 -58.53 38.46
N SER A 72 -38.18 -59.60 39.24
CA SER A 72 -37.10 -60.63 39.25
C SER A 72 -35.68 -60.08 39.48
N GLY A 73 -35.44 -59.46 40.64
CA GLY A 73 -34.12 -58.90 40.99
C GLY A 73 -33.13 -59.90 41.60
N GLN A 74 -31.85 -59.79 41.22
CA GLN A 74 -30.67 -60.27 41.94
C GLN A 74 -29.45 -59.39 41.60
N LYS A 75 -28.39 -59.43 42.44
CA LYS A 75 -27.14 -58.63 42.30
C LYS A 75 -25.91 -59.52 42.48
N VAL A 76 -24.82 -59.23 41.75
CA VAL A 76 -23.44 -59.64 42.07
C VAL A 76 -22.48 -58.46 41.71
N TYR A 77 -21.27 -58.42 42.28
CA TYR A 77 -20.38 -57.24 42.30
C TYR A 77 -18.87 -57.59 42.19
N ASN A 78 -18.07 -56.59 41.78
CA ASN A 78 -16.67 -56.27 42.18
C ASN A 78 -15.41 -56.90 41.51
N SER A 79 -14.44 -55.98 41.25
CA SER A 79 -12.96 -56.14 41.25
C SER A 79 -12.30 -56.92 40.08
N PRO A 80 -10.96 -56.83 39.83
CA PRO A 80 -9.88 -56.24 40.66
C PRO A 80 -8.80 -55.36 39.91
N GLU A 81 -7.72 -55.05 40.63
CA GLU A 81 -6.35 -54.64 40.19
C GLU A 81 -5.35 -55.82 40.45
N PRO A 82 -4.03 -55.77 40.13
CA PRO A 82 -3.29 -55.19 38.98
C PRO A 82 -2.23 -56.22 38.42
N THR A 83 -1.12 -55.74 37.81
CA THR A 83 0.08 -56.50 37.30
C THR A 83 -0.12 -57.33 36.01
N GLY A 84 0.88 -57.70 35.19
CA GLY A 84 2.30 -57.33 35.11
C GLY A 84 3.14 -58.29 34.23
N LEU A 85 3.98 -57.76 33.32
CA LEU A 85 5.07 -58.43 32.54
C LEU A 85 4.71 -59.54 31.50
N GLY A 86 5.36 -59.50 30.32
CA GLY A 86 5.44 -60.62 29.37
C GLY A 86 5.63 -60.23 27.89
N ARG A 87 6.78 -60.55 27.27
CA ARG A 87 7.05 -60.34 25.82
C ARG A 87 6.62 -61.55 24.98
N ILE A 88 5.89 -61.34 23.88
CA ILE A 88 5.95 -62.17 22.63
C ILE A 88 5.81 -61.21 21.41
N ASN A 89 6.28 -61.64 20.23
CA ASN A 89 6.42 -60.86 18.99
C ASN A 89 5.12 -60.56 18.23
N SER A 90 5.20 -59.55 17.35
CA SER A 90 4.54 -59.41 16.03
C SER A 90 3.11 -59.95 15.83
N GLY A 91 2.14 -59.05 15.61
CA GLY A 91 0.76 -59.42 15.28
C GLY A 91 -0.15 -58.28 14.83
N SER A 92 0.35 -57.35 14.01
CA SER A 92 -0.41 -56.17 13.56
C SER A 92 -1.40 -56.49 12.44
N LYS A 93 -2.65 -56.84 12.78
CA LYS A 93 -3.74 -56.91 11.78
C LYS A 93 -4.15 -55.52 11.30
N ARG A 94 -3.53 -55.12 10.17
CA ARG A 94 -4.07 -54.20 9.17
C ARG A 94 -3.73 -54.77 7.80
N GLU A 95 -4.58 -55.66 7.31
CA GLU A 95 -4.62 -56.02 5.89
C GLU A 95 -5.15 -54.74 5.16
N ALA A 96 -4.38 -54.05 4.29
CA ALA A 96 -3.76 -54.44 3.01
C ALA A 96 -4.81 -54.45 1.87
N GLU A 97 -4.51 -54.14 0.60
CA GLU A 97 -3.22 -53.98 -0.13
C GLU A 97 -3.24 -52.62 -0.88
N ASP A 98 -2.18 -51.81 -0.81
CA ASP A 98 -1.07 -51.66 -1.78
C ASP A 98 -1.29 -50.62 -2.90
N THR A 99 -0.22 -49.87 -3.15
CA THR A 99 -0.02 -49.00 -4.31
C THR A 99 1.24 -49.45 -5.03
N GLU A 100 1.20 -49.62 -6.36
CA GLU A 100 2.09 -48.88 -7.28
C GLU A 100 1.90 -49.20 -8.78
N TYR A 101 2.32 -48.23 -9.61
CA TYR A 101 2.96 -48.35 -10.95
C TYR A 101 2.15 -48.47 -12.27
N ILE A 102 2.47 -47.49 -13.14
CA ILE A 102 2.76 -47.56 -14.61
C ILE A 102 1.59 -47.72 -15.63
N ASP A 103 1.16 -46.55 -16.12
CA ASP A 103 1.39 -46.02 -17.51
C ASP A 103 0.56 -46.49 -18.75
N LEU A 104 0.51 -45.58 -19.75
CA LEU A 104 0.10 -45.71 -21.16
C LEU A 104 -1.27 -46.33 -21.56
N THR A 105 -2.18 -45.53 -22.13
CA THR A 105 -2.57 -45.54 -23.59
C THR A 105 -3.83 -44.70 -23.92
N ASP A 106 -3.99 -44.35 -25.20
CA ASP A 106 -5.19 -43.72 -25.80
C ASP A 106 -6.43 -44.64 -25.85
N SER A 107 -7.65 -44.08 -25.84
CA SER A 107 -8.53 -44.04 -27.05
C SER A 107 -10.01 -43.63 -26.86
N GLN A 108 -10.45 -42.68 -27.70
CA GLN A 108 -11.69 -42.61 -28.50
C GLN A 108 -13.08 -43.13 -28.02
N THR A 109 -14.03 -42.16 -27.95
CA THR A 109 -15.34 -42.11 -28.68
C THR A 109 -16.73 -42.56 -28.10
N LYS A 110 -17.74 -41.70 -28.44
CA LYS A 110 -19.16 -41.94 -28.87
C LYS A 110 -20.33 -42.16 -27.86
N ARG A 111 -21.28 -41.20 -27.92
CA ARG A 111 -22.78 -41.27 -28.08
C ARG A 111 -23.55 -42.55 -27.63
N PRO A 112 -24.72 -42.40 -26.96
CA PRO A 112 -26.04 -42.19 -27.63
C PRO A 112 -26.77 -40.89 -27.17
N LYS A 113 -27.88 -40.35 -27.71
CA LYS A 113 -29.05 -40.72 -28.56
C LYS A 113 -30.39 -40.93 -27.78
N LEU A 114 -31.53 -40.53 -28.40
CA LEU A 114 -32.87 -40.29 -27.80
C LEU A 114 -33.82 -41.50 -27.86
N ASP A 115 -34.89 -41.47 -27.04
CA ASP A 115 -36.32 -41.61 -27.44
C ASP A 115 -37.25 -41.10 -26.29
N SER A 116 -38.30 -40.28 -26.52
CA SER A 116 -39.73 -40.59 -26.79
C SER A 116 -40.55 -41.04 -25.54
N LYS A 117 -41.86 -40.74 -25.33
CA LYS A 117 -42.95 -40.13 -26.14
C LYS A 117 -44.18 -39.74 -25.25
N GLN A 118 -45.19 -39.04 -25.81
CA GLN A 118 -46.63 -39.03 -25.41
C GLN A 118 -47.06 -38.39 -24.05
N ASN A 119 -48.32 -37.95 -23.79
CA ASN A 119 -49.41 -37.35 -24.62
C ASN A 119 -50.57 -36.83 -23.72
N SER A 120 -51.26 -35.72 -24.05
CA SER A 120 -52.73 -35.46 -23.86
C SER A 120 -53.11 -33.97 -23.97
N SER A 121 -54.34 -33.65 -24.40
CA SER A 121 -54.82 -32.29 -24.80
C SER A 121 -56.16 -31.88 -24.17
N PHE A 122 -56.62 -30.64 -24.46
CA PHE A 122 -58.00 -30.06 -24.57
C PHE A 122 -57.85 -28.52 -24.34
N SER A 123 -57.90 -27.60 -25.33
CA SER A 123 -59.02 -27.07 -26.17
C SER A 123 -60.04 -26.19 -25.42
N GLU A 124 -60.71 -25.15 -25.97
CA GLU A 124 -60.64 -24.30 -27.20
C GLU A 124 -61.32 -22.93 -26.86
N ASP A 125 -61.03 -21.77 -27.48
CA ASP A 125 -61.49 -21.18 -28.78
C ASP A 125 -60.55 -20.00 -29.21
N VAL A 126 -60.50 -19.36 -30.40
CA VAL A 126 -61.31 -19.23 -31.67
C VAL A 126 -62.08 -17.87 -31.85
N MET A 127 -62.33 -17.46 -33.12
CA MET A 127 -62.95 -16.21 -33.67
C MET A 127 -62.05 -14.95 -33.79
N SER A 128 -61.87 -14.26 -34.93
CA SER A 128 -62.27 -14.46 -36.36
C SER A 128 -61.24 -13.76 -37.29
N ILE A 129 -60.69 -14.37 -38.36
CA ILE A 129 -61.14 -14.48 -39.78
C ILE A 129 -60.96 -13.20 -40.65
N GLU A 130 -60.49 -13.44 -41.91
CA GLU A 130 -60.47 -12.62 -43.15
C GLU A 130 -59.07 -12.22 -43.69
N GLN A 131 -58.74 -12.32 -44.99
CA GLN A 131 -59.28 -13.08 -46.14
C GLN A 131 -58.15 -13.26 -47.21
N GLY A 132 -58.37 -14.03 -48.29
CA GLY A 132 -57.38 -14.31 -49.37
C GLY A 132 -57.17 -13.17 -50.39
N PRO A 133 -56.48 -13.41 -51.54
CA PRO A 133 -56.77 -14.53 -52.45
C PRO A 133 -55.53 -15.35 -52.93
N ILE A 134 -55.74 -16.13 -53.99
CA ILE A 134 -54.92 -17.21 -54.57
C ILE A 134 -54.45 -16.81 -55.98
N ASP A 135 -53.29 -17.29 -56.45
CA ASP A 135 -53.17 -17.82 -57.83
C ASP A 135 -51.97 -18.80 -58.02
N PHE A 136 -51.94 -19.48 -59.17
CA PHE A 136 -51.08 -20.64 -59.51
C PHE A 136 -49.87 -20.33 -60.42
N ASP A 137 -48.94 -21.31 -60.53
CA ASP A 137 -47.98 -21.65 -61.60
C ASP A 137 -47.25 -20.50 -62.38
N ASP A 138 -45.92 -20.54 -62.57
CA ASP A 138 -45.27 -21.51 -63.49
C ASP A 138 -43.72 -21.62 -63.29
N ASP A 139 -43.08 -22.52 -64.04
CA ASP A 139 -41.62 -22.80 -64.01
C ASP A 139 -40.74 -21.71 -64.66
N PHE A 140 -39.72 -21.22 -63.95
CA PHE A 140 -38.41 -20.89 -64.53
C PHE A 140 -37.32 -20.73 -63.46
N GLY A 141 -36.16 -21.35 -63.66
CA GLY A 141 -35.04 -21.29 -62.70
C GLY A 141 -34.35 -19.92 -62.63
N LEU A 142 -34.23 -19.37 -61.42
CA LEU A 142 -33.37 -18.22 -61.10
C LEU A 142 -32.32 -18.61 -60.06
N VAL A 143 -31.14 -18.02 -60.21
CA VAL A 143 -30.01 -18.17 -59.27
C VAL A 143 -30.31 -17.34 -58.02
N GLU A 144 -30.20 -17.91 -56.83
CA GLU A 144 -30.06 -17.09 -55.62
C GLU A 144 -28.73 -16.36 -55.69
N GLU A 145 -28.77 -15.03 -55.83
CA GLU A 145 -27.57 -14.20 -55.79
C GLU A 145 -26.93 -14.31 -54.41
N GLU A 146 -25.76 -14.94 -54.32
CA GLU A 146 -24.91 -14.85 -53.13
C GLU A 146 -24.52 -13.39 -52.92
N THR A 147 -25.21 -12.70 -51.99
CA THR A 147 -24.89 -11.32 -51.60
C THR A 147 -23.40 -11.22 -51.28
N PRO A 148 -22.67 -10.26 -51.89
CA PRO A 148 -21.22 -10.25 -51.89
C PRO A 148 -20.66 -10.23 -50.45
N PRO A 149 -19.50 -10.84 -50.18
CA PRO A 149 -19.02 -11.04 -48.81
C PRO A 149 -18.96 -9.78 -47.93
N GLU A 150 -18.70 -8.63 -48.55
CA GLU A 150 -18.64 -7.34 -47.87
C GLU A 150 -20.00 -6.82 -47.41
N GLU A 151 -21.12 -7.16 -48.08
CA GLU A 151 -22.47 -6.80 -47.62
C GLU A 151 -22.87 -7.61 -46.39
N ASN A 152 -22.55 -8.91 -46.38
CA ASN A 152 -22.86 -9.77 -45.23
C ASN A 152 -22.07 -9.37 -43.98
N GLU A 153 -20.79 -9.00 -44.11
CA GLU A 153 -20.04 -8.40 -43.00
C GLU A 153 -20.65 -7.08 -42.53
N GLN A 154 -21.04 -6.20 -43.46
CA GLN A 154 -21.64 -4.90 -43.13
C GLN A 154 -22.98 -5.05 -42.41
N LEU A 155 -23.83 -5.98 -42.84
CA LEU A 155 -25.12 -6.26 -42.21
C LEU A 155 -24.95 -6.76 -40.77
N ILE A 156 -24.08 -7.76 -40.56
CA ILE A 156 -23.74 -8.29 -39.24
C ILE A 156 -23.17 -7.18 -38.35
N THR A 157 -22.29 -6.33 -38.88
CA THR A 157 -21.67 -5.22 -38.12
C THR A 157 -22.68 -4.13 -37.74
N ALA A 158 -23.64 -3.82 -38.61
CA ALA A 158 -24.71 -2.85 -38.35
C ALA A 158 -25.70 -3.36 -37.29
N GLU A 159 -26.08 -4.63 -37.33
CA GLU A 159 -26.97 -5.24 -36.34
C GLU A 159 -26.29 -5.38 -34.96
N LEU A 160 -25.02 -5.79 -34.94
CA LEU A 160 -24.19 -5.86 -33.72
C LEU A 160 -24.09 -4.49 -33.05
N LYS A 161 -23.80 -3.42 -33.80
CA LYS A 161 -23.82 -2.03 -33.30
C LYS A 161 -25.20 -1.64 -32.74
N THR A 162 -26.29 -2.02 -33.42
CA THR A 162 -27.66 -1.71 -32.98
C THR A 162 -27.99 -2.40 -31.64
N LEU A 163 -27.52 -3.63 -31.44
CA LEU A 163 -27.62 -4.35 -30.17
C LEU A 163 -26.76 -3.70 -29.08
N GLU A 164 -25.54 -3.24 -29.40
CA GLU A 164 -24.69 -2.49 -28.46
C GLU A 164 -25.35 -1.19 -28.00
N ASP A 165 -25.89 -0.39 -28.93
CA ASP A 165 -26.54 0.88 -28.59
C ASP A 165 -27.79 0.66 -27.72
N LYS A 166 -28.59 -0.39 -27.99
CA LYS A 166 -29.70 -0.77 -27.08
C LYS A 166 -29.21 -1.26 -25.71
N ARG A 167 -28.12 -2.03 -25.64
CA ARG A 167 -27.47 -2.45 -24.37
C ARG A 167 -26.99 -1.23 -23.58
N ASN A 168 -26.44 -0.22 -24.26
CA ASN A 168 -25.96 1.01 -23.66
C ASN A 168 -27.16 1.84 -23.12
N GLN A 169 -28.24 1.96 -23.89
CA GLN A 169 -29.48 2.64 -23.47
C GLN A 169 -30.08 2.02 -22.20
N ILE A 170 -30.20 0.69 -22.14
CA ILE A 170 -30.70 -0.01 -20.93
C ILE A 170 -29.73 0.15 -19.76
N SER A 171 -28.41 0.15 -20.01
CA SER A 171 -27.42 0.39 -18.96
C SER A 171 -27.55 1.79 -18.36
N ASN A 172 -27.89 2.81 -19.17
CA ASN A 172 -28.17 4.17 -18.69
C ASN A 172 -29.48 4.22 -17.89
N LEU A 173 -30.57 3.59 -18.38
CA LEU A 173 -31.84 3.52 -17.64
C LEU A 173 -31.70 2.85 -16.27
N ILE A 174 -30.82 1.86 -16.13
CA ILE A 174 -30.49 1.23 -14.83
C ILE A 174 -29.73 2.20 -13.91
N LEU A 175 -28.84 3.04 -14.44
CA LEU A 175 -28.06 4.04 -13.68
C LEU A 175 -28.93 5.23 -13.25
N ASP A 176 -29.70 5.79 -14.17
CA ASP A 176 -30.59 6.93 -13.92
C ASP A 176 -31.79 6.55 -13.03
N GLY A 177 -32.19 5.27 -13.06
CA GLY A 177 -33.24 4.70 -12.21
C GLY A 177 -32.84 4.38 -10.77
N MET A 178 -31.58 4.63 -10.35
CA MET A 178 -31.05 4.32 -9.01
C MET A 178 -31.61 5.23 -7.89
N GLY A 179 -32.91 5.09 -7.62
CA GLY A 179 -33.61 5.79 -6.53
C GLY A 179 -35.11 5.99 -6.78
N SER A 180 -35.58 5.76 -8.01
CA SER A 180 -36.95 6.00 -8.45
C SER A 180 -37.69 4.73 -8.89
N LEU A 181 -37.00 3.76 -9.50
CA LEU A 181 -37.59 2.50 -9.96
C LEU A 181 -37.82 1.51 -8.82
N SER A 182 -38.87 0.70 -8.93
CA SER A 182 -39.10 -0.43 -8.02
C SER A 182 -38.10 -1.56 -8.28
N LYS A 183 -37.95 -2.45 -7.30
CA LYS A 183 -37.02 -3.57 -7.43
C LYS A 183 -37.37 -4.53 -8.56
N ALA A 184 -38.66 -4.74 -8.85
CA ALA A 184 -39.10 -5.60 -9.96
C ALA A 184 -38.69 -5.04 -11.33
N GLU A 185 -38.77 -3.72 -11.51
CA GLU A 185 -38.34 -3.05 -12.74
C GLU A 185 -36.80 -3.09 -12.89
N GLN A 186 -36.06 -2.92 -11.79
CA GLN A 186 -34.60 -3.07 -11.77
C GLN A 186 -34.16 -4.50 -12.13
N ASP A 187 -34.80 -5.52 -11.55
CA ASP A 187 -34.52 -6.93 -11.84
C ASP A 187 -34.90 -7.31 -13.29
N ALA A 188 -35.95 -6.69 -13.85
CA ALA A 188 -36.37 -6.86 -15.25
C ALA A 188 -35.38 -6.21 -16.24
N LEU A 189 -34.98 -4.95 -16.05
CA LEU A 189 -33.97 -4.27 -16.87
C LEU A 189 -32.62 -5.01 -16.83
N MET A 190 -32.23 -5.53 -15.65
CA MET A 190 -31.06 -6.37 -15.49
C MET A 190 -31.19 -7.74 -16.18
N LYS A 191 -32.41 -8.25 -16.41
CA LYS A 191 -32.66 -9.43 -17.25
C LYS A 191 -32.49 -9.11 -18.74
N GLU A 192 -33.17 -8.09 -19.27
CA GLU A 192 -33.04 -7.71 -20.69
C GLU A 192 -31.58 -7.35 -21.05
N ARG A 193 -30.86 -6.67 -20.15
CA ARG A 193 -29.43 -6.38 -20.32
C ARG A 193 -28.55 -7.64 -20.45
N ARG A 194 -28.89 -8.74 -19.78
CA ARG A 194 -28.16 -10.02 -19.91
C ARG A 194 -28.47 -10.71 -21.25
N GLU A 195 -29.73 -10.69 -21.67
CA GLU A 195 -30.16 -11.26 -22.96
C GLU A 195 -29.54 -10.51 -24.15
N LEU A 196 -29.40 -9.18 -24.07
CA LEU A 196 -28.67 -8.39 -25.08
C LEU A 196 -27.18 -8.72 -25.13
N VAL A 197 -26.51 -8.91 -23.99
CA VAL A 197 -25.09 -9.30 -23.96
C VAL A 197 -24.88 -10.66 -24.63
N GLN A 198 -25.74 -11.65 -24.35
CA GLN A 198 -25.67 -12.96 -25.00
C GLN A 198 -25.91 -12.89 -26.52
N LYS A 199 -26.80 -12.01 -26.98
CA LYS A 199 -27.01 -11.79 -28.43
C LYS A 199 -25.80 -11.12 -29.09
N ILE A 200 -25.18 -10.14 -28.44
CA ILE A 200 -23.97 -9.48 -28.96
C ILE A 200 -22.83 -10.51 -29.09
N GLU A 201 -22.60 -11.33 -28.07
CA GLU A 201 -21.58 -12.39 -28.07
C GLU A 201 -21.79 -13.41 -29.21
N GLN A 202 -23.04 -13.76 -29.53
CA GLN A 202 -23.38 -14.62 -30.68
C GLN A 202 -23.09 -13.96 -32.04
N PHE A 203 -23.30 -12.64 -32.17
CA PHE A 203 -22.98 -11.90 -33.39
C PHE A 203 -21.47 -11.64 -33.55
N GLU A 204 -20.76 -11.37 -32.45
CA GLU A 204 -19.29 -11.31 -32.41
C GLU A 204 -18.67 -12.65 -32.85
N GLN A 205 -19.21 -13.78 -32.37
CA GLN A 205 -18.78 -15.12 -32.79
C GLN A 205 -19.01 -15.35 -34.28
N LYS A 206 -20.19 -15.01 -34.84
CA LYS A 206 -20.45 -15.08 -36.29
C LYS A 206 -19.47 -14.23 -37.11
N LEU A 207 -19.25 -12.97 -36.70
CA LEU A 207 -18.32 -12.05 -37.34
C LEU A 207 -16.87 -12.57 -37.29
N SER A 208 -16.48 -13.24 -36.19
CA SER A 208 -15.17 -13.87 -36.07
C SER A 208 -15.02 -15.12 -36.95
N ALA A 209 -16.08 -15.92 -37.13
CA ALA A 209 -16.06 -17.05 -38.05
C ALA A 209 -15.91 -16.60 -39.50
N TYR A 210 -16.57 -15.50 -39.88
CA TYR A 210 -16.49 -14.91 -41.21
C TYR A 210 -15.06 -14.51 -41.58
N LYS A 211 -14.36 -13.83 -40.66
CA LYS A 211 -13.02 -13.26 -40.86
C LYS A 211 -11.87 -14.25 -40.87
N ASN A 212 -12.14 -15.53 -40.62
CA ASN A 212 -11.13 -16.59 -40.57
C ASN A 212 -11.18 -17.55 -41.78
N ASN A 213 -11.96 -17.23 -42.82
CA ASN A 213 -12.07 -18.08 -44.02
C ASN A 213 -10.89 -17.83 -44.99
N PRO A 214 -10.00 -18.80 -45.27
CA PRO A 214 -8.68 -18.53 -45.86
C PRO A 214 -8.69 -18.56 -47.40
N SER A 215 -9.22 -17.51 -48.02
CA SER A 215 -9.02 -17.21 -49.44
C SER A 215 -8.71 -15.71 -49.63
N ILE A 216 -7.89 -15.38 -50.64
CA ILE A 216 -7.37 -14.02 -50.97
C ILE A 216 -6.15 -13.57 -50.12
N ASN A 217 -4.93 -13.93 -50.56
CA ASN A 217 -3.84 -12.99 -50.96
C ASN A 217 -2.49 -13.70 -51.18
N SER A 218 -1.70 -13.27 -52.17
CA SER A 218 -0.33 -13.76 -52.43
C SER A 218 0.50 -12.78 -53.30
N SER A 219 1.84 -12.95 -53.30
CA SER A 219 2.85 -12.16 -54.05
C SER A 219 3.20 -10.78 -53.42
N SER A 220 4.43 -10.22 -53.51
CA SER A 220 5.60 -10.50 -54.37
C SER A 220 6.97 -10.29 -53.68
N ASN A 221 8.06 -10.72 -54.34
CA ASN A 221 9.49 -10.58 -53.93
C ASN A 221 10.06 -9.14 -54.19
N THR A 222 11.34 -8.74 -54.00
CA THR A 222 12.60 -9.29 -54.59
C THR A 222 13.92 -8.65 -54.01
N LEU A 223 15.07 -9.25 -54.38
CA LEU A 223 16.53 -8.99 -54.16
C LEU A 223 17.07 -7.52 -54.18
N ALA A 224 18.38 -7.17 -54.01
CA ALA A 224 19.59 -7.65 -53.26
C ALA A 224 20.92 -7.23 -53.98
N THR A 225 21.99 -6.80 -53.26
CA THR A 225 23.47 -6.71 -53.61
C THR A 225 24.23 -5.89 -52.52
N THR A 226 25.31 -6.33 -51.82
CA THR A 226 26.80 -6.37 -52.09
C THR A 226 27.49 -4.98 -52.23
N THR A 227 28.76 -4.70 -51.83
CA THR A 227 29.97 -5.54 -51.52
C THR A 227 31.05 -4.79 -50.65
N GLU A 228 31.99 -5.53 -49.99
CA GLU A 228 33.42 -5.22 -49.59
C GLU A 228 33.80 -3.98 -48.70
N SER A 229 34.65 -4.05 -47.64
CA SER A 229 36.11 -4.39 -47.41
C SER A 229 37.07 -3.18 -47.60
N ALA A 230 38.18 -2.91 -46.89
CA ALA A 230 39.06 -3.55 -45.85
C ALA A 230 39.70 -2.42 -44.94
N LEU A 231 40.14 -2.52 -43.66
CA LEU A 231 41.13 -3.35 -42.88
C LEU A 231 42.55 -2.68 -42.73
N LEU A 232 43.31 -3.00 -41.65
CA LEU A 232 44.68 -2.55 -41.19
C LEU A 232 44.71 -1.31 -40.22
N THR A 233 45.16 -1.30 -38.93
CA THR A 233 46.38 -1.72 -38.13
C THR A 233 47.43 -0.58 -37.95
N GLU A 234 48.17 -0.35 -36.84
CA GLU A 234 48.17 -0.75 -35.40
C GLU A 234 49.25 0.09 -34.60
N GLN A 235 49.46 -0.15 -33.28
CA GLN A 235 50.65 0.22 -32.42
C GLN A 235 50.80 1.70 -31.97
N THR A 236 50.97 2.13 -30.69
CA THR A 236 51.96 1.92 -29.57
C THR A 236 53.29 2.69 -29.74
N GLU A 237 53.99 3.28 -28.75
CA GLU A 237 54.13 3.02 -27.29
C GLU A 237 54.77 4.23 -26.48
N ASN A 238 54.80 4.20 -25.13
CA ASN A 238 55.86 4.62 -24.12
C ASN A 238 56.82 5.89 -24.32
N GLN A 239 57.45 6.61 -23.34
CA GLN A 239 57.49 6.68 -21.85
C GLN A 239 58.35 7.89 -21.29
N VAL A 240 58.45 8.04 -19.93
CA VAL A 240 59.69 8.37 -19.12
C VAL A 240 60.16 9.82 -18.68
N THR A 241 60.13 10.05 -17.33
CA THR A 241 61.03 10.85 -16.42
C THR A 241 61.14 12.40 -16.38
N SER A 242 61.54 12.96 -15.19
CA SER A 242 61.95 14.38 -14.94
C SER A 242 62.45 14.63 -13.50
N PRO A 243 63.61 15.30 -13.24
CA PRO A 243 63.99 15.73 -11.86
C PRO A 243 64.78 17.06 -11.65
N PHE A 244 64.70 17.57 -10.40
CA PHE A 244 65.70 18.32 -9.56
C PHE A 244 66.04 19.85 -9.64
N PHE A 245 65.71 20.53 -8.51
CA PHE A 245 66.54 21.43 -7.64
C PHE A 245 66.88 22.93 -7.96
N ARG A 246 66.26 23.89 -7.22
CA ARG A 246 66.84 24.74 -6.10
C ARG A 246 65.94 25.93 -5.67
N ASN A 247 66.13 26.45 -4.43
CA ASN A 247 65.37 27.55 -3.77
C ASN A 247 66.28 28.75 -3.37
N PRO A 248 65.74 29.97 -3.14
CA PRO A 248 65.62 30.57 -1.78
C PRO A 248 64.28 31.36 -1.54
N VAL A 249 63.59 31.33 -0.38
CA VAL A 249 63.88 31.97 0.95
C VAL A 249 63.81 33.52 0.90
N LYS A 250 63.03 34.29 1.70
CA LYS A 250 62.17 34.09 2.93
C LYS A 250 60.88 34.98 2.84
N PRO A 251 60.18 35.61 3.84
CA PRO A 251 60.31 35.75 5.32
C PRO A 251 59.18 35.06 6.15
N HIS A 252 58.37 35.78 6.96
CA HIS A 252 57.37 35.24 7.92
C HIS A 252 56.16 36.17 8.20
N ILE A 253 54.99 35.58 8.46
CA ILE A 253 54.20 35.75 9.72
C ILE A 253 53.71 34.35 10.13
N PRO A 254 53.67 33.96 11.43
CA PRO A 254 53.18 32.63 11.84
C PRO A 254 51.65 32.56 11.87
N LEU A 255 51.08 31.44 11.39
CA LEU A 255 49.66 31.11 11.53
C LEU A 255 49.46 29.78 12.26
N ILE A 256 48.29 29.65 12.88
CA ILE A 256 47.90 28.57 13.81
C ILE A 256 47.94 27.20 13.09
N PRO A 257 48.28 26.08 13.77
CA PRO A 257 48.32 24.76 13.13
C PRO A 257 46.96 24.29 12.62
N THR A 258 46.69 24.52 11.34
CA THR A 258 45.53 23.94 10.65
C THR A 258 45.76 22.43 10.51
N ILE A 259 44.91 21.62 11.14
CA ILE A 259 44.89 20.17 10.91
C ILE A 259 44.35 19.93 9.50
N ASN A 260 45.28 19.80 8.55
CA ASN A 260 44.96 19.47 7.16
C ASN A 260 44.49 18.00 7.07
N THR A 261 43.22 17.75 7.39
CA THR A 261 42.51 16.61 6.81
C THR A 261 42.57 16.78 5.28
N PRO A 262 43.12 15.82 4.53
CA PRO A 262 43.20 15.96 3.08
C PRO A 262 41.79 16.05 2.51
N VAL A 263 41.48 17.17 1.87
CA VAL A 263 40.26 17.31 1.07
C VAL A 263 40.35 16.25 -0.03
N PRO A 264 39.39 15.31 -0.13
CA PRO A 264 39.40 14.34 -1.21
C PRO A 264 39.42 15.06 -2.55
N ALA A 265 40.30 14.64 -3.46
CA ALA A 265 40.30 15.18 -4.82
C ALA A 265 38.88 15.05 -5.41
N PRO A 266 38.38 16.06 -6.15
CA PRO A 266 37.03 16.01 -6.71
C PRO A 266 36.91 14.78 -7.60
N VAL A 267 36.06 13.84 -7.19
CA VAL A 267 35.84 12.59 -7.93
C VAL A 267 35.34 12.95 -9.32
N THR A 268 36.17 12.72 -10.33
CA THR A 268 35.80 12.92 -11.72
C THR A 268 34.65 11.98 -12.07
N GLU A 269 33.43 12.53 -12.17
CA GLU A 269 32.25 11.74 -12.54
C GLU A 269 32.53 10.95 -13.82
N PRO A 270 32.24 9.64 -13.88
CA PRO A 270 32.44 8.86 -15.10
C PRO A 270 31.68 9.49 -16.27
N THR A 271 32.43 9.84 -17.32
CA THR A 271 31.90 10.50 -18.51
C THR A 271 31.33 9.47 -19.48
N PHE A 272 30.00 9.34 -19.50
CA PHE A 272 29.28 8.48 -20.43
C PHE A 272 29.01 9.21 -21.76
N PRO A 273 28.76 8.48 -22.87
CA PRO A 273 28.42 9.09 -24.16
C PRO A 273 27.24 10.07 -24.08
N TRP A 274 26.27 9.79 -23.20
CA TRP A 274 25.09 10.63 -22.96
C TRP A 274 25.29 11.78 -21.97
N SER A 275 26.42 11.90 -21.25
CA SER A 275 26.58 12.86 -20.14
C SER A 275 26.35 14.32 -20.56
N ARG A 276 26.73 14.72 -21.78
CA ARG A 276 26.46 16.07 -22.31
C ARG A 276 24.95 16.30 -22.51
N ASP A 277 24.25 15.30 -23.04
CA ASP A 277 22.82 15.40 -23.31
C ASP A 277 21.99 15.35 -22.03
N VAL A 278 22.42 14.56 -21.05
CA VAL A 278 21.81 14.51 -19.71
C VAL A 278 21.92 15.87 -19.00
N LYS A 279 23.10 16.52 -19.06
CA LYS A 279 23.28 17.88 -18.51
C LYS A 279 22.50 18.94 -19.32
N LYS A 280 22.36 18.78 -20.64
CA LYS A 280 21.50 19.64 -21.49
C LYS A 280 20.01 19.48 -21.16
N ALA A 281 19.52 18.26 -21.01
CA ALA A 281 18.13 17.96 -20.67
C ALA A 281 17.75 18.53 -19.28
N LEU A 282 18.61 18.33 -18.28
CA LEU A 282 18.43 18.86 -16.93
C LEU A 282 18.20 20.38 -16.93
N THR A 283 19.08 21.11 -17.61
CA THR A 283 19.08 22.58 -17.65
C THR A 283 18.01 23.15 -18.58
N GLN A 284 17.82 22.58 -19.78
CA GLN A 284 16.94 23.15 -20.80
C GLN A 284 15.48 22.70 -20.68
N ASN A 285 15.21 21.43 -20.37
CA ASN A 285 13.84 20.89 -20.28
C ASN A 285 13.32 20.88 -18.84
N PHE A 286 14.15 20.49 -17.86
CA PHE A 286 13.73 20.39 -16.46
C PHE A 286 14.01 21.66 -15.62
N LYS A 287 14.77 22.61 -16.16
CA LYS A 287 15.15 23.90 -15.52
C LYS A 287 15.86 23.75 -14.18
N LEU A 288 16.65 22.69 -14.02
CA LEU A 288 17.45 22.40 -12.82
C LEU A 288 18.95 22.65 -13.10
N SER A 289 19.68 23.08 -12.08
CA SER A 289 21.13 23.32 -12.12
C SER A 289 21.95 22.06 -11.80
N GLU A 290 21.47 21.23 -10.89
CA GLU A 290 22.21 20.11 -10.30
C GLU A 290 21.35 18.85 -10.12
N PHE A 291 22.02 17.70 -9.94
CA PHE A 291 21.37 16.45 -9.55
C PHE A 291 21.44 16.28 -8.04
N ARG A 292 20.33 15.79 -7.46
CA ARG A 292 20.32 15.29 -6.07
C ARG A 292 21.00 13.92 -6.01
N PRO A 293 21.48 13.46 -4.83
CA PRO A 293 22.18 12.19 -4.68
C PRO A 293 21.46 11.02 -5.34
N ASN A 294 22.21 10.10 -5.95
CA ASN A 294 21.74 8.92 -6.69
C ASN A 294 20.87 9.20 -7.94
N GLN A 295 20.41 10.43 -8.22
CA GLN A 295 19.60 10.69 -9.43
C GLN A 295 20.41 10.45 -10.71
N LEU A 296 21.61 11.03 -10.81
CA LEU A 296 22.49 10.84 -11.96
C LEU A 296 22.93 9.37 -12.11
N GLU A 297 23.15 8.67 -10.99
CA GLU A 297 23.48 7.24 -11.01
C GLU A 297 22.32 6.38 -11.53
N ALA A 298 21.08 6.67 -11.11
CA ALA A 298 19.88 6.00 -11.63
C ALA A 298 19.69 6.23 -13.14
N ILE A 299 19.89 7.48 -13.58
CA ILE A 299 19.80 7.91 -14.98
C ILE A 299 20.86 7.20 -15.83
N ASN A 300 22.13 7.20 -15.39
CA ASN A 300 23.22 6.54 -16.10
C ASN A 300 23.01 5.02 -16.18
N THR A 301 22.56 4.38 -15.08
CA THR A 301 22.29 2.93 -15.04
C THR A 301 21.20 2.54 -16.05
N THR A 302 20.07 3.26 -16.08
CA THR A 302 18.99 2.93 -17.01
C THR A 302 19.30 3.33 -18.46
N LEU A 303 20.14 4.34 -18.72
CA LEU A 303 20.64 4.66 -20.07
C LEU A 303 21.65 3.63 -20.58
N ASN A 304 22.43 3.02 -19.68
CA ASN A 304 23.25 1.86 -19.98
C ASN A 304 22.41 0.59 -20.23
N GLY A 305 21.08 0.64 -20.06
CA GLY A 305 20.16 -0.46 -20.29
C GLY A 305 20.15 -1.52 -19.19
N ASP A 306 20.54 -1.15 -17.96
CA ASP A 306 20.53 -2.04 -16.80
C ASP A 306 19.30 -1.80 -15.91
N ASP A 307 18.92 -2.83 -15.14
CA ASP A 307 17.84 -2.77 -14.15
C ASP A 307 18.26 -1.96 -12.92
N VAL A 308 17.35 -1.14 -12.37
CA VAL A 308 17.64 -0.29 -11.22
C VAL A 308 16.45 -0.14 -10.27
N PHE A 309 16.70 -0.36 -8.98
CA PHE A 309 15.76 -0.16 -7.88
C PHE A 309 16.10 1.13 -7.12
N VAL A 310 15.19 2.11 -7.15
CA VAL A 310 15.39 3.47 -6.67
C VAL A 310 14.54 3.72 -5.41
N LEU A 311 15.19 3.62 -4.25
CA LEU A 311 14.60 3.91 -2.95
C LEU A 311 14.98 5.33 -2.52
N MET A 312 14.06 6.26 -2.73
CA MET A 312 14.21 7.68 -2.38
C MET A 312 12.96 8.19 -1.66
N PRO A 313 13.08 8.95 -0.56
CA PRO A 313 11.94 9.45 0.21
C PRO A 313 10.98 10.33 -0.61
N THR A 314 9.79 10.57 -0.05
CA THR A 314 8.80 11.51 -0.61
C THR A 314 9.42 12.92 -0.75
N GLY A 315 9.27 13.51 -1.94
CA GLY A 315 9.93 14.77 -2.31
C GLY A 315 11.39 14.64 -2.77
N GLY A 316 12.00 13.44 -2.74
CA GLY A 316 13.40 13.22 -3.09
C GLY A 316 13.76 13.46 -4.57
N GLY A 317 12.76 13.47 -5.47
CA GLY A 317 12.96 13.69 -6.91
C GLY A 317 12.96 12.43 -7.77
N LYS A 318 12.23 11.38 -7.37
CA LYS A 318 12.10 10.10 -8.09
C LYS A 318 11.76 10.29 -9.58
N SER A 319 10.77 11.12 -9.91
CA SER A 319 10.27 11.28 -11.28
C SER A 319 11.34 11.66 -12.31
N LEU A 320 12.31 12.50 -11.92
CA LEU A 320 13.41 12.91 -12.80
C LEU A 320 14.26 11.71 -13.27
N CYS A 321 14.37 10.67 -12.43
CA CYS A 321 15.21 9.50 -12.70
C CYS A 321 14.74 8.70 -13.92
N TYR A 322 13.44 8.76 -14.27
CA TYR A 322 12.90 8.16 -15.50
C TYR A 322 12.45 9.19 -16.54
N GLN A 323 11.97 10.37 -16.13
CA GLN A 323 11.51 11.42 -17.06
C GLN A 323 12.65 12.00 -17.90
N LEU A 324 13.85 12.14 -17.33
CA LEU A 324 15.01 12.64 -18.08
C LEU A 324 15.52 11.60 -19.11
N PRO A 325 15.82 10.33 -18.77
CA PRO A 325 16.28 9.35 -19.76
C PRO A 325 15.19 8.89 -20.75
N ALA A 326 13.92 9.26 -20.54
CA ALA A 326 12.87 9.10 -21.55
C ALA A 326 12.96 10.12 -22.70
N ILE A 327 13.57 11.30 -22.49
CA ILE A 327 13.75 12.30 -23.56
C ILE A 327 15.11 12.17 -24.30
N ILE A 328 15.97 11.26 -23.85
CA ILE A 328 17.24 10.92 -24.53
C ILE A 328 16.94 9.87 -25.61
N GLN A 329 16.59 10.34 -26.81
CA GLN A 329 16.14 9.51 -27.94
C GLN A 329 17.28 8.99 -28.84
N ARG A 330 18.44 8.73 -28.23
CA ARG A 330 19.64 8.14 -28.87
C ARG A 330 20.37 7.25 -27.85
N TYR A 331 21.42 6.55 -28.28
CA TYR A 331 22.11 5.48 -27.52
C TYR A 331 21.27 4.19 -27.36
N LYS A 332 21.70 3.28 -26.47
CA LYS A 332 21.21 1.90 -26.33
C LYS A 332 19.71 1.79 -26.03
N THR A 333 19.15 2.70 -25.23
CA THR A 333 17.73 2.71 -24.84
C THR A 333 17.03 3.91 -25.49
N GLN A 334 16.16 3.67 -26.46
CA GLN A 334 15.49 4.72 -27.24
C GLN A 334 14.00 4.38 -27.51
N GLY A 335 13.22 5.38 -27.90
CA GLY A 335 11.78 5.27 -28.09
C GLY A 335 10.97 5.50 -26.81
N VAL A 336 9.85 4.80 -26.68
CA VAL A 336 8.80 5.08 -25.69
C VAL A 336 9.15 4.49 -24.33
N THR A 337 9.03 5.30 -23.28
CA THR A 337 9.11 4.87 -21.88
C THR A 337 7.70 4.60 -21.33
N PHE A 338 7.43 3.36 -20.89
CA PHE A 338 6.15 2.96 -20.31
C PHE A 338 6.21 3.09 -18.79
N VAL A 339 5.31 3.88 -18.20
CA VAL A 339 5.26 4.16 -16.76
C VAL A 339 3.99 3.57 -16.15
N VAL A 340 4.13 2.44 -15.46
CA VAL A 340 3.05 1.87 -14.64
C VAL A 340 2.97 2.66 -13.35
N SER A 341 1.80 3.23 -13.06
CA SER A 341 1.53 4.00 -11.83
C SER A 341 0.13 3.62 -11.29
N PRO A 342 -0.09 3.57 -9.97
CA PRO A 342 -1.30 2.94 -9.42
C PRO A 342 -2.56 3.83 -9.46
N LEU A 343 -2.45 5.07 -9.96
CA LEU A 343 -3.32 6.18 -9.56
C LEU A 343 -3.51 7.22 -10.67
N LEU A 344 -4.76 7.40 -11.10
CA LEU A 344 -5.09 8.26 -12.24
C LEU A 344 -4.76 9.75 -12.01
N SER A 345 -4.91 10.26 -10.78
CA SER A 345 -4.56 11.65 -10.45
C SER A 345 -3.07 11.92 -10.58
N LEU A 346 -2.22 11.01 -10.07
CA LEU A 346 -0.77 11.12 -10.17
C LEU A 346 -0.31 11.05 -11.64
N MET A 347 -0.91 10.17 -12.44
CA MET A 347 -0.67 10.10 -13.90
C MET A 347 -1.02 11.42 -14.59
N GLN A 348 -2.20 11.98 -14.31
CA GLN A 348 -2.66 13.26 -14.87
C GLN A 348 -1.73 14.41 -14.49
N ASP A 349 -1.40 14.56 -13.19
CA ASP A 349 -0.51 15.61 -12.67
C ASP A 349 0.87 15.55 -13.35
N GLN A 350 1.44 14.35 -13.54
CA GLN A 350 2.74 14.18 -14.20
C GLN A 350 2.67 14.45 -15.72
N VAL A 351 1.64 13.98 -16.42
CA VAL A 351 1.48 14.22 -17.88
C VAL A 351 1.28 15.71 -18.15
N GLU A 352 0.45 16.40 -17.37
CA GLU A 352 0.21 17.83 -17.53
C GLU A 352 1.48 18.66 -17.27
N GLN A 353 2.23 18.32 -16.21
CA GLN A 353 3.50 18.97 -15.91
C GLN A 353 4.57 18.73 -17.01
N LEU A 354 4.59 17.56 -17.65
CA LEU A 354 5.49 17.25 -18.75
C LEU A 354 5.10 18.01 -20.02
N VAL A 355 3.85 17.93 -20.45
CA VAL A 355 3.36 18.53 -21.69
C VAL A 355 3.33 20.06 -21.59
N LYS A 356 2.55 20.63 -20.65
CA LYS A 356 2.38 22.08 -20.53
C LYS A 356 3.58 22.76 -19.87
N GLY A 357 4.20 22.11 -18.88
CA GLY A 357 5.28 22.71 -18.08
C GLY A 357 6.69 22.54 -18.63
N ARG A 358 6.94 21.54 -19.49
CA ARG A 358 8.30 21.21 -20.01
C ARG A 358 8.39 21.01 -21.52
N GLY A 359 7.27 21.02 -22.25
CA GLY A 359 7.22 20.72 -23.69
C GLY A 359 7.62 19.28 -24.02
N ILE A 360 7.46 18.35 -23.08
CA ILE A 360 7.81 16.94 -23.24
C ILE A 360 6.57 16.16 -23.68
N ALA A 361 6.68 15.40 -24.77
CA ALA A 361 5.59 14.60 -25.32
C ALA A 361 5.27 13.40 -24.41
N ALA A 362 4.29 13.57 -23.53
CA ALA A 362 3.80 12.54 -22.62
C ALA A 362 2.29 12.34 -22.77
N GLY A 363 1.82 11.13 -22.53
CA GLY A 363 0.40 10.78 -22.57
C GLY A 363 0.04 9.75 -21.50
N MET A 364 -1.23 9.42 -21.40
CA MET A 364 -1.72 8.36 -20.51
C MET A 364 -2.80 7.50 -21.17
N LEU A 365 -2.93 6.25 -20.73
CA LEU A 365 -4.10 5.41 -21.02
C LEU A 365 -4.75 4.95 -19.72
N ASN A 366 -6.04 5.26 -19.56
CA ASN A 366 -6.89 4.82 -18.47
C ASN A 366 -8.38 4.95 -18.90
N SER A 367 -9.31 4.66 -17.98
CA SER A 367 -10.76 4.68 -18.23
C SER A 367 -11.39 6.07 -18.45
N SER A 368 -10.64 7.16 -18.26
CA SER A 368 -11.12 8.55 -18.50
C SER A 368 -10.58 9.20 -19.79
N VAL A 369 -9.77 8.47 -20.57
CA VAL A 369 -9.25 8.93 -21.87
C VAL A 369 -10.31 8.72 -22.95
N THR A 370 -10.56 9.73 -23.79
CA THR A 370 -11.60 9.63 -24.84
C THR A 370 -11.21 8.63 -25.93
N ALA A 371 -12.19 8.13 -26.68
CA ALA A 371 -11.94 7.21 -27.80
C ALA A 371 -10.99 7.82 -28.86
N GLU A 372 -11.11 9.12 -29.13
CA GLU A 372 -10.26 9.89 -30.04
C GLU A 372 -8.83 10.00 -29.51
N GLN A 373 -8.65 10.36 -28.23
CA GLN A 373 -7.34 10.43 -27.58
C GLN A 373 -6.66 9.05 -27.58
N LYS A 374 -7.41 7.98 -27.25
CA LYS A 374 -6.95 6.59 -27.29
C LYS A 374 -6.51 6.18 -28.70
N LYS A 375 -7.29 6.54 -29.74
CA LYS A 375 -6.94 6.31 -31.15
C LYS A 375 -5.67 7.08 -31.55
N TRP A 376 -5.55 8.35 -31.18
CA TRP A 376 -4.36 9.15 -31.44
C TRP A 376 -3.10 8.58 -30.78
N ILE A 377 -3.19 8.18 -29.50
CA ILE A 377 -2.07 7.55 -28.78
C ILE A 377 -1.59 6.30 -29.51
N TYR A 378 -2.49 5.37 -29.84
CA TYR A 378 -2.09 4.14 -30.53
C TYR A 378 -1.54 4.39 -31.94
N ASN A 379 -2.16 5.28 -32.71
CA ASN A 379 -1.64 5.67 -34.03
C ASN A 379 -0.21 6.24 -33.92
N ASN A 380 0.08 7.06 -32.90
CA ASN A 380 1.42 7.60 -32.66
C ASN A 380 2.44 6.52 -32.29
N LEU A 381 2.06 5.57 -31.43
CA LEU A 381 2.93 4.47 -31.01
C LEU A 381 3.25 3.49 -32.17
N TYR A 382 2.36 3.38 -33.16
CA TYR A 382 2.61 2.60 -34.37
C TYR A 382 3.51 3.29 -35.41
N GLN A 383 3.74 4.61 -35.34
CA GLN A 383 4.68 5.32 -36.23
C GLN A 383 6.12 4.84 -36.03
N ASP A 384 6.92 4.79 -37.10
CA ASP A 384 8.33 4.31 -37.05
C ASP A 384 9.20 5.07 -36.06
N THR A 385 8.97 6.38 -35.96
CA THR A 385 9.51 7.24 -34.90
C THR A 385 8.33 7.85 -34.14
N PRO A 386 7.83 7.21 -33.07
CA PRO A 386 6.78 7.78 -32.23
C PRO A 386 7.24 9.12 -31.66
N THR A 387 6.37 10.13 -31.67
CA THR A 387 6.68 11.42 -31.03
C THR A 387 6.48 11.37 -29.53
N LEU A 388 5.68 10.42 -29.02
CA LEU A 388 5.47 10.19 -27.59
C LEU A 388 6.70 9.59 -26.91
N GLN A 389 7.21 10.27 -25.89
CA GLN A 389 8.40 9.87 -25.13
C GLN A 389 8.03 9.12 -23.84
N LEU A 390 6.90 9.45 -23.23
CA LEU A 390 6.37 8.76 -22.04
C LEU A 390 4.88 8.37 -22.21
N LEU A 391 4.54 7.15 -21.82
CA LEU A 391 3.16 6.70 -21.70
C LEU A 391 2.88 6.21 -20.28
N TYR A 392 2.01 6.91 -19.56
CA TYR A 392 1.55 6.50 -18.22
C TYR A 392 0.36 5.55 -18.33
N ILE A 393 0.39 4.43 -17.60
CA ILE A 393 -0.63 3.39 -17.65
C ILE A 393 -0.92 2.82 -16.25
N THR A 394 -2.09 2.20 -16.10
CA THR A 394 -2.47 1.47 -14.89
C THR A 394 -1.98 0.01 -14.97
N PRO A 395 -1.72 -0.67 -13.84
CA PRO A 395 -1.22 -2.05 -13.85
C PRO A 395 -2.24 -3.05 -14.42
N GLU A 396 -3.54 -2.77 -14.27
CA GLU A 396 -4.62 -3.59 -14.80
C GLU A 396 -4.61 -3.54 -16.34
N LEU A 397 -4.46 -2.34 -16.92
CA LEU A 397 -4.36 -2.17 -18.38
C LEU A 397 -3.09 -2.82 -18.94
N MET A 398 -1.96 -2.67 -18.23
CA MET A 398 -0.68 -3.28 -18.61
C MET A 398 -0.76 -4.81 -18.70
N SER A 399 -1.52 -5.43 -17.80
CA SER A 399 -1.59 -6.88 -17.69
C SER A 399 -2.71 -7.51 -18.53
N LYS A 400 -3.76 -6.75 -18.91
CA LYS A 400 -5.01 -7.28 -19.49
C LYS A 400 -5.38 -6.73 -20.87
N SER A 401 -4.59 -5.82 -21.47
CA SER A 401 -4.94 -5.20 -22.75
C SER A 401 -4.08 -5.73 -23.91
N ASP A 402 -4.65 -6.63 -24.72
CA ASP A 402 -3.95 -7.16 -25.89
C ASP A 402 -3.67 -6.09 -26.96
N GLN A 403 -4.53 -5.07 -27.07
CA GLN A 403 -4.24 -3.88 -27.89
C GLN A 403 -2.94 -3.18 -27.46
N LEU A 404 -2.70 -3.07 -26.15
CA LEU A 404 -1.47 -2.48 -25.61
C LEU A 404 -0.26 -3.40 -25.80
N ARG A 405 -0.45 -4.73 -25.67
CA ARG A 405 0.59 -5.74 -25.93
C ARG A 405 1.06 -5.70 -27.39
N ASN A 406 0.14 -5.76 -28.35
CA ASN A 406 0.45 -5.68 -29.78
C ASN A 406 1.26 -4.42 -30.15
N VAL A 407 1.00 -3.30 -29.47
CA VAL A 407 1.74 -2.03 -29.62
C VAL A 407 3.14 -2.14 -29.01
N MET A 408 3.28 -2.71 -27.81
CA MET A 408 4.59 -2.97 -27.19
C MET A 408 5.43 -3.96 -28.02
N ASP A 409 4.81 -4.99 -28.60
CA ASP A 409 5.46 -5.96 -29.50
C ASP A 409 5.88 -5.34 -30.85
N SER A 410 5.13 -4.34 -31.34
CA SER A 410 5.54 -3.52 -32.49
C SER A 410 6.73 -2.62 -32.13
N LEU A 411 6.70 -1.94 -30.99
CA LEU A 411 7.78 -1.08 -30.52
C LEU A 411 9.06 -1.87 -30.20
N HIS A 412 8.93 -3.06 -29.60
CA HIS A 412 10.05 -3.95 -29.28
C HIS A 412 10.77 -4.40 -30.55
N ARG A 413 10.03 -4.92 -31.55
CA ARG A 413 10.60 -5.33 -32.85
C ARG A 413 11.30 -4.20 -33.60
N ARG A 414 10.88 -2.95 -33.39
CA ARG A 414 11.49 -1.74 -34.00
C ARG A 414 12.59 -1.10 -33.15
N ASN A 415 12.97 -1.70 -32.01
CA ASN A 415 13.89 -1.11 -31.02
C ASN A 415 13.46 0.29 -30.54
N LYS A 416 12.15 0.51 -30.39
CA LYS A 416 11.50 1.75 -29.89
C LYS A 416 10.77 1.55 -28.56
N LEU A 417 11.02 0.44 -27.85
CA LEU A 417 10.55 0.20 -26.49
C LEU A 417 11.72 0.47 -25.52
N ALA A 418 11.78 1.67 -24.95
CA ALA A 418 13.00 2.18 -24.30
C ALA A 418 13.29 1.56 -22.93
N ARG A 419 12.25 1.47 -22.09
CA ARG A 419 12.30 0.98 -20.70
C ARG A 419 10.90 0.83 -20.12
N PHE A 420 10.77 -0.05 -19.12
CA PHE A 420 9.62 -0.07 -18.22
C PHE A 420 9.95 0.66 -16.91
N VAL A 421 8.98 1.40 -16.40
CA VAL A 421 9.07 2.12 -15.13
C VAL A 421 7.91 1.68 -14.26
N ILE A 422 8.22 1.13 -13.09
CA ILE A 422 7.25 0.71 -12.08
C ILE A 422 7.31 1.74 -10.96
N ASP A 423 6.36 2.69 -10.96
CA ASP A 423 6.22 3.70 -9.92
C ASP A 423 5.46 3.15 -8.70
N GLU A 424 5.79 3.68 -7.52
CA GLU A 424 5.48 3.10 -6.21
C GLU A 424 5.52 1.57 -6.16
N ALA A 425 6.64 1.00 -6.63
CA ALA A 425 6.87 -0.43 -6.80
C ALA A 425 6.69 -1.27 -5.51
N HIS A 426 6.60 -0.67 -4.33
CA HIS A 426 6.19 -1.37 -3.11
C HIS A 426 4.82 -2.07 -3.27
N CYS A 427 3.94 -1.61 -4.17
CA CYS A 427 2.67 -2.26 -4.51
C CYS A 427 2.83 -3.68 -5.11
N VAL A 428 3.99 -4.03 -5.66
CA VAL A 428 4.31 -5.41 -6.12
C VAL A 428 4.45 -6.36 -4.92
N SER A 429 4.97 -5.85 -3.80
CA SER A 429 5.25 -6.67 -2.62
C SER A 429 4.00 -6.89 -1.78
N GLN A 430 3.77 -8.13 -1.34
CA GLN A 430 2.70 -8.39 -0.37
C GLN A 430 3.03 -7.92 1.06
N TRP A 431 4.26 -7.46 1.28
CA TRP A 431 4.73 -6.80 2.49
C TRP A 431 4.74 -5.27 2.36
N GLY A 432 4.41 -4.75 1.17
CA GLY A 432 4.03 -3.36 0.98
C GLY A 432 2.66 -3.08 1.61
N HIS A 433 2.47 -1.86 2.10
CA HIS A 433 1.24 -1.45 2.79
C HIS A 433 0.04 -1.25 1.84
N ASP A 434 0.27 -1.03 0.54
CA ASP A 434 -0.73 -1.00 -0.53
C ASP A 434 -0.44 -2.07 -1.60
N PHE A 435 -0.40 -3.35 -1.21
CA PHE A 435 -0.22 -4.47 -2.15
C PHE A 435 -1.35 -4.55 -3.18
N ARG A 436 -0.99 -4.70 -4.46
CA ARG A 436 -1.94 -4.81 -5.59
C ARG A 436 -1.66 -6.07 -6.42
N PRO A 437 -2.64 -6.98 -6.60
CA PRO A 437 -2.46 -8.21 -7.38
C PRO A 437 -1.92 -7.98 -8.80
N ASP A 438 -2.43 -6.97 -9.51
CA ASP A 438 -2.02 -6.62 -10.88
C ASP A 438 -0.56 -6.18 -10.96
N TYR A 439 0.00 -5.57 -9.90
CA TYR A 439 1.43 -5.23 -9.85
C TYR A 439 2.34 -6.48 -9.81
N LYS A 440 1.87 -7.60 -9.24
CA LYS A 440 2.62 -8.86 -9.27
C LYS A 440 2.65 -9.50 -10.67
N GLN A 441 1.65 -9.22 -11.52
CA GLN A 441 1.61 -9.74 -12.90
C GLN A 441 2.68 -9.09 -13.81
N LEU A 442 3.17 -7.91 -13.45
CA LEU A 442 4.21 -7.16 -14.19
C LEU A 442 5.57 -7.90 -14.28
N GLY A 443 5.82 -8.92 -13.44
CA GLY A 443 6.98 -9.80 -13.58
C GLY A 443 7.05 -10.53 -14.93
N SER A 444 5.90 -10.76 -15.58
CA SER A 444 5.82 -11.33 -16.92
C SER A 444 6.55 -10.50 -17.98
N LEU A 445 6.68 -9.18 -17.79
CA LEU A 445 7.35 -8.29 -18.73
C LEU A 445 8.82 -8.64 -18.95
N ARG A 446 9.52 -9.17 -17.94
CA ARG A 446 10.91 -9.67 -18.10
C ARG A 446 10.99 -10.90 -19.01
N ASN A 447 9.96 -11.74 -19.04
CA ASN A 447 9.95 -12.94 -19.86
C ASN A 447 9.61 -12.62 -21.32
N ILE A 448 8.73 -11.63 -21.55
CA ILE A 448 8.32 -11.19 -22.89
C ILE A 448 9.38 -10.26 -23.52
N TYR A 449 9.96 -9.36 -22.72
CA TYR A 449 10.88 -8.32 -23.17
C TYR A 449 12.24 -8.40 -22.43
N PRO A 450 13.02 -9.49 -22.60
CA PRO A 450 14.18 -9.78 -21.76
C PRO A 450 15.27 -8.71 -21.79
N ASN A 451 15.39 -7.96 -22.88
CA ASN A 451 16.42 -6.94 -23.09
C ASN A 451 15.98 -5.52 -22.72
N VAL A 452 14.72 -5.30 -22.33
CA VAL A 452 14.21 -3.98 -21.93
C VAL A 452 14.49 -3.75 -20.44
N PRO A 453 15.14 -2.64 -20.04
CA PRO A 453 15.43 -2.38 -18.63
C PRO A 453 14.17 -2.03 -17.85
N ILE A 454 14.12 -2.49 -16.60
CA ILE A 454 13.08 -2.18 -15.63
C ILE A 454 13.67 -1.23 -14.57
N MET A 455 13.06 -0.06 -14.42
CA MET A 455 13.29 0.83 -13.28
C MET A 455 12.13 0.70 -12.29
N ALA A 456 12.41 0.27 -11.07
CA ALA A 456 11.43 0.21 -9.99
C ALA A 456 11.71 1.33 -8.98
N LEU A 457 10.73 2.19 -8.67
CA LEU A 457 10.91 3.31 -7.72
C LEU A 457 9.87 3.26 -6.60
N THR A 458 10.25 3.67 -5.37
CA THR A 458 9.28 3.87 -4.28
C THR A 458 9.78 4.80 -3.19
N ALA A 459 8.84 5.42 -2.45
CA ALA A 459 9.11 6.15 -1.21
C ALA A 459 9.34 5.25 0.02
N THR A 460 8.82 4.02 0.03
CA THR A 460 8.64 3.22 1.25
C THR A 460 8.84 1.73 1.00
N ALA A 461 10.08 1.26 1.09
CA ALA A 461 10.42 -0.16 1.17
C ALA A 461 11.46 -0.38 2.28
N ASN A 462 11.25 -1.38 3.12
CA ASN A 462 12.31 -1.98 3.93
C ASN A 462 13.02 -3.09 3.12
N ASP A 463 14.04 -3.75 3.68
CA ASP A 463 14.81 -4.76 2.96
C ASP A 463 13.99 -6.00 2.53
N ALA A 464 12.94 -6.36 3.27
CA ALA A 464 12.03 -7.43 2.88
C ALA A 464 11.19 -7.04 1.65
N VAL A 465 10.58 -5.85 1.68
CA VAL A 465 9.82 -5.29 0.54
C VAL A 465 10.71 -5.14 -0.68
N GLN A 466 11.92 -4.59 -0.55
CA GLN A 466 12.87 -4.46 -1.65
C GLN A 466 13.16 -5.81 -2.32
N LYS A 467 13.50 -6.84 -1.52
CA LYS A 467 13.77 -8.19 -2.03
C LYS A 467 12.56 -8.76 -2.75
N ASP A 468 11.36 -8.59 -2.18
CA ASP A 468 10.10 -9.02 -2.79
C ASP A 468 9.88 -8.34 -4.16
N VAL A 469 10.06 -7.02 -4.25
CA VAL A 469 9.88 -6.27 -5.51
C VAL A 469 10.86 -6.75 -6.59
N ILE A 470 12.16 -6.84 -6.27
CA ILE A 470 13.21 -7.29 -7.20
C ILE A 470 12.93 -8.72 -7.68
N HIS A 471 12.49 -9.60 -6.79
CA HIS A 471 12.14 -10.99 -7.10
C HIS A 471 10.88 -11.11 -7.97
N ASN A 472 9.76 -10.51 -7.58
CA ASN A 472 8.50 -10.61 -8.33
C ASN A 472 8.57 -9.90 -9.70
N LEU A 473 9.34 -8.80 -9.83
CA LEU A 473 9.61 -8.15 -11.12
C LEU A 473 10.70 -8.87 -11.95
N SER A 474 11.32 -9.94 -11.42
CA SER A 474 12.40 -10.71 -12.06
C SER A 474 13.57 -9.84 -12.54
N MET A 475 13.94 -8.82 -11.75
CA MET A 475 14.98 -7.85 -12.14
C MET A 475 16.37 -8.49 -12.05
N LYS A 476 17.14 -8.44 -13.14
CA LYS A 476 18.43 -9.15 -13.27
C LYS A 476 19.59 -8.19 -13.03
N ASN A 477 20.57 -8.60 -12.21
CA ASN A 477 21.74 -7.81 -11.83
C ASN A 477 21.40 -6.38 -11.36
N CYS A 478 20.23 -6.22 -10.73
CA CYS A 478 19.61 -4.94 -10.43
C CYS A 478 20.47 -4.06 -9.52
N LYS A 479 20.81 -2.85 -9.99
CA LYS A 479 21.49 -1.83 -9.20
C LYS A 479 20.53 -1.29 -8.13
N ILE A 480 20.90 -1.42 -6.87
CA ILE A 480 20.12 -0.91 -5.74
C ILE A 480 20.64 0.46 -5.31
N LEU A 481 19.79 1.49 -5.40
CA LEU A 481 20.11 2.87 -5.03
C LEU A 481 19.24 3.33 -3.87
N LYS A 482 19.85 3.56 -2.70
CA LYS A 482 19.16 4.00 -1.47
C LYS A 482 19.58 5.41 -1.06
N GLN A 483 18.61 6.26 -0.76
CA GLN A 483 18.80 7.46 0.06
C GLN A 483 18.34 7.19 1.51
N SER A 484 18.86 7.98 2.46
CA SER A 484 18.33 8.00 3.83
C SER A 484 16.88 8.52 3.85
N PHE A 485 16.06 7.95 4.72
CA PHE A 485 14.69 8.38 4.97
C PHE A 485 14.62 9.63 5.87
N ASN A 486 15.74 10.12 6.40
CA ASN A 486 15.79 11.20 7.40
C ASN A 486 15.57 12.60 6.82
N ARG A 487 14.32 13.07 6.85
CA ARG A 487 13.97 14.47 6.62
C ARG A 487 14.36 15.30 7.85
N ARG A 488 15.57 15.88 7.84
CA ARG A 488 16.15 16.64 8.98
C ARG A 488 15.34 17.87 9.42
N ASN A 489 14.54 18.44 8.51
CA ASN A 489 13.73 19.63 8.75
C ASN A 489 12.39 19.39 9.46
N LEU A 490 11.95 18.14 9.63
CA LEU A 490 10.66 17.83 10.26
C LEU A 490 10.74 17.74 11.79
N VAL A 491 9.84 18.39 12.51
CA VAL A 491 9.69 18.24 13.97
C VAL A 491 8.61 17.22 14.27
N TYR A 492 8.95 16.10 14.91
CA TYR A 492 7.99 15.04 15.24
C TYR A 492 7.48 15.18 16.69
N GLU A 493 6.16 15.21 16.87
CA GLU A 493 5.51 15.38 18.18
C GLU A 493 4.29 14.47 18.33
N ILE A 494 4.08 13.92 19.53
CA ILE A 494 2.86 13.15 19.85
C ILE A 494 2.19 13.69 21.12
N ILE A 495 0.95 14.15 20.97
CA ILE A 495 0.13 14.73 22.03
C ILE A 495 -0.93 13.73 22.48
N GLU A 496 -0.87 13.32 23.74
CA GLU A 496 -1.77 12.31 24.33
C GLU A 496 -3.14 12.93 24.70
N ARG A 497 -4.23 12.46 24.07
CA ARG A 497 -5.60 13.00 24.21
C ARG A 497 -6.23 12.62 25.57
N LYS A 498 -5.85 13.31 26.64
CA LYS A 498 -6.32 13.03 28.03
C LYS A 498 -7.63 13.72 28.40
N GLY A 499 -8.57 12.93 28.92
CA GLY A 499 -9.78 13.40 29.61
C GLY A 499 -10.79 14.11 28.70
N LYS A 500 -11.66 14.94 29.29
CA LYS A 500 -12.68 15.73 28.58
C LYS A 500 -12.12 16.99 27.86
N ARG A 501 -10.81 17.08 27.59
CA ARG A 501 -10.24 18.24 26.90
C ARG A 501 -10.81 18.36 25.49
N ASN A 502 -11.26 19.56 25.11
CA ASN A 502 -11.65 19.83 23.73
C ASN A 502 -10.41 19.85 22.84
N HIS A 503 -10.08 18.69 22.30
CA HIS A 503 -8.94 18.47 21.41
C HIS A 503 -8.96 19.39 20.17
N LEU A 504 -10.15 19.75 19.67
CA LEU A 504 -10.28 20.65 18.53
C LEU A 504 -9.83 22.09 18.87
N ALA A 505 -10.03 22.53 20.12
CA ALA A 505 -9.54 23.83 20.58
C ALA A 505 -8.01 23.87 20.67
N ASP A 506 -7.37 22.75 21.00
CA ASP A 506 -5.90 22.61 21.03
C ASP A 506 -5.30 22.63 19.62
N ILE A 507 -5.95 21.93 18.67
CA ILE A 507 -5.62 22.05 17.23
C ILE A 507 -5.77 23.49 16.74
N ASN A 508 -6.86 24.17 17.10
CA ASN A 508 -7.06 25.56 16.71
C ASN A 508 -5.97 26.49 17.28
N GLU A 509 -5.61 26.32 18.55
CA GLU A 509 -4.57 27.14 19.18
C GLU A 509 -3.19 26.90 18.55
N PHE A 510 -2.92 25.68 18.08
CA PHE A 510 -1.76 25.39 17.24
C PHE A 510 -1.87 26.07 15.86
N ILE A 511 -3.00 25.96 15.16
CA ILE A 511 -3.22 26.61 13.85
C ILE A 511 -3.03 28.13 13.93
N LYS A 512 -3.45 28.80 15.01
CA LYS A 512 -3.22 30.24 15.22
C LYS A 512 -1.74 30.62 15.23
N GLN A 513 -0.87 29.77 15.79
CA GLN A 513 0.58 30.00 15.80
C GLN A 513 1.19 29.93 14.39
N HIS A 514 0.44 29.35 13.44
CA HIS A 514 0.81 29.10 12.05
C HIS A 514 -0.25 29.66 11.07
N TYR A 515 -0.97 30.75 11.43
CA TYR A 515 -2.18 31.19 10.72
C TYR A 515 -1.95 31.66 9.28
N THR A 516 -0.74 32.10 8.95
CA THR A 516 -0.31 32.48 7.60
C THR A 516 0.16 31.30 6.75
N GLU A 517 0.24 30.10 7.32
CA GLU A 517 0.94 28.98 6.72
C GLU A 517 -0.01 27.91 6.14
N SER A 518 0.48 27.13 5.17
CA SER A 518 -0.29 26.03 4.59
C SER A 518 -0.11 24.74 5.40
N GLY A 519 -1.20 24.04 5.70
CA GLY A 519 -1.17 22.81 6.49
C GLY A 519 -2.23 21.78 6.11
N ILE A 520 -2.02 20.55 6.58
CA ILE A 520 -2.90 19.38 6.36
C ILE A 520 -3.31 18.79 7.71
N ILE A 521 -4.58 18.37 7.85
CA ILE A 521 -5.11 17.68 9.03
C ILE A 521 -5.70 16.33 8.60
N TYR A 522 -5.04 15.23 8.97
CA TYR A 522 -5.49 13.88 8.65
C TYR A 522 -6.46 13.31 9.69
N CYS A 523 -7.59 12.79 9.20
CA CYS A 523 -8.67 12.14 9.93
C CYS A 523 -8.89 10.71 9.41
N ILE A 524 -9.32 9.78 10.28
CA ILE A 524 -9.59 8.39 9.90
C ILE A 524 -10.83 8.29 9.00
N SER A 525 -11.96 8.89 9.40
CA SER A 525 -13.22 8.76 8.65
C SER A 525 -13.59 10.02 7.86
N ARG A 526 -14.40 9.82 6.81
CA ARG A 526 -15.02 10.89 6.01
C ARG A 526 -15.85 11.85 6.88
N LYS A 527 -16.60 11.30 7.84
CA LYS A 527 -17.40 12.06 8.80
C LYS A 527 -16.54 12.92 9.72
N ASP A 528 -15.44 12.39 10.25
CA ASP A 528 -14.51 13.19 11.06
C ASP A 528 -13.90 14.32 10.23
N CYS A 529 -13.55 14.03 8.97
CA CYS A 529 -13.01 15.01 8.02
C CYS A 529 -14.00 16.16 7.73
N GLU A 530 -15.28 15.85 7.52
CA GLU A 530 -16.36 16.84 7.36
C GLU A 530 -16.56 17.66 8.64
N GLN A 531 -16.70 16.99 9.79
CA GLN A 531 -17.04 17.62 11.08
C GLN A 531 -15.90 18.48 11.64
N VAL A 532 -14.64 18.04 11.49
CA VAL A 532 -13.46 18.82 11.91
C VAL A 532 -13.28 20.05 11.02
N ALA A 533 -13.48 19.93 9.70
CA ALA A 533 -13.42 21.08 8.79
C ALA A 533 -14.51 22.11 9.13
N GLU A 534 -15.76 21.67 9.31
CA GLU A 534 -16.88 22.56 9.59
C GLU A 534 -16.73 23.26 10.94
N ALA A 535 -16.30 22.55 11.99
CA ALA A 535 -16.10 23.15 13.30
C ALA A 535 -14.89 24.11 13.35
N LEU A 536 -13.78 23.81 12.66
CA LEU A 536 -12.66 24.75 12.49
C LEU A 536 -13.08 26.02 11.74
N ARG A 537 -13.89 25.88 10.68
CA ARG A 537 -14.42 26.98 9.89
C ARG A 537 -15.40 27.85 10.69
N THR A 538 -16.45 27.26 11.25
CA THR A 538 -17.57 27.98 11.87
C THR A 538 -17.29 28.47 13.29
N THR A 539 -16.61 27.66 14.12
CA THR A 539 -16.40 27.99 15.55
C THR A 539 -15.12 28.81 15.76
N TYR A 540 -14.15 28.70 14.85
CA TYR A 540 -12.83 29.29 15.03
C TYR A 540 -12.33 30.15 13.85
N GLY A 541 -13.10 30.27 12.76
CA GLY A 541 -12.77 31.15 11.63
C GLY A 541 -11.59 30.69 10.76
N VAL A 542 -11.19 29.42 10.85
CA VAL A 542 -10.04 28.89 10.09
C VAL A 542 -10.41 28.76 8.60
N SER A 543 -9.54 29.24 7.71
CA SER A 543 -9.67 29.03 6.26
C SER A 543 -9.42 27.57 5.89
N THR A 544 -10.51 26.78 5.83
CA THR A 544 -10.47 25.34 5.60
C THR A 544 -11.64 24.80 4.77
N LYS A 545 -11.38 23.74 3.98
CA LYS A 545 -12.37 22.81 3.42
C LYS A 545 -11.98 21.36 3.79
N HIS A 546 -12.85 20.40 3.50
CA HIS A 546 -12.60 18.96 3.69
C HIS A 546 -12.18 18.29 2.37
N TYR A 547 -11.50 17.14 2.42
CA TYR A 547 -11.15 16.32 1.25
C TYR A 547 -11.24 14.82 1.54
N HIS A 548 -12.10 14.12 0.79
CA HIS A 548 -12.18 12.66 0.85
C HIS A 548 -12.69 12.02 -0.44
N GLY A 549 -12.39 10.73 -0.62
CA GLY A 549 -12.79 9.93 -1.78
C GLY A 549 -14.29 9.56 -1.82
N LYS A 550 -15.18 10.45 -1.37
CA LYS A 550 -16.62 10.43 -1.70
C LYS A 550 -17.10 11.73 -2.37
N MET A 551 -16.27 12.79 -2.37
CA MET A 551 -16.50 13.98 -3.18
C MET A 551 -16.32 13.65 -4.67
N THR A 552 -17.04 14.38 -5.52
CA THR A 552 -16.87 14.30 -6.98
C THR A 552 -15.45 14.67 -7.39
N SER A 553 -15.05 14.27 -8.61
CA SER A 553 -13.74 14.68 -9.15
C SER A 553 -13.64 16.19 -9.41
N SER A 554 -14.77 16.87 -9.62
CA SER A 554 -14.80 18.34 -9.78
C SER A 554 -14.48 19.04 -8.45
N GLU A 555 -15.24 18.76 -7.39
CA GLU A 555 -15.01 19.34 -6.06
C GLU A 555 -13.60 19.06 -5.55
N ARG A 556 -13.08 17.84 -5.75
CA ARG A 556 -11.70 17.50 -5.36
C ARG A 556 -10.67 18.34 -6.11
N SER A 557 -10.88 18.61 -7.39
CA SER A 557 -9.98 19.43 -8.20
C SER A 557 -10.04 20.91 -7.79
N GLU A 558 -11.25 21.43 -7.52
CA GLU A 558 -11.47 22.79 -7.01
C GLU A 558 -10.73 22.99 -5.66
N VAL A 559 -11.02 22.16 -4.66
CA VAL A 559 -10.43 22.27 -3.31
C VAL A 559 -8.92 22.09 -3.35
N GLN A 560 -8.40 21.17 -4.17
CA GLN A 560 -6.96 21.00 -4.39
C GLN A 560 -6.33 22.27 -5.00
N SER A 561 -6.98 22.88 -6.00
CA SER A 561 -6.51 24.11 -6.65
C SER A 561 -6.52 25.33 -5.69
N GLU A 562 -7.58 25.49 -4.89
CA GLU A 562 -7.68 26.56 -3.90
C GLU A 562 -6.62 26.45 -2.77
N TRP A 563 -6.28 25.23 -2.36
CA TRP A 563 -5.23 25.00 -1.36
C TRP A 563 -3.81 25.11 -1.95
N GLN A 564 -3.59 24.63 -3.18
CA GLN A 564 -2.36 24.87 -3.96
C GLN A 564 -2.06 26.38 -4.06
N THR A 565 -3.06 27.17 -4.46
CA THR A 565 -3.00 28.63 -4.63
C THR A 565 -3.09 29.42 -3.33
N GLY A 566 -3.25 28.78 -2.17
CA GLY A 566 -3.26 29.45 -0.86
C GLY A 566 -4.51 30.29 -0.54
N LYS A 567 -5.57 30.20 -1.36
CA LYS A 567 -6.92 30.70 -1.02
C LYS A 567 -7.42 30.01 0.25
N ILE A 568 -7.19 28.70 0.33
CA ILE A 568 -7.39 27.87 1.51
C ILE A 568 -6.03 27.61 2.15
N ARG A 569 -5.92 27.77 3.48
CA ARG A 569 -4.67 27.53 4.22
C ARG A 569 -4.60 26.12 4.78
N VAL A 570 -5.70 25.64 5.35
CA VAL A 570 -5.78 24.34 6.00
C VAL A 570 -6.66 23.42 5.17
N ILE A 571 -6.26 22.17 4.99
CA ILE A 571 -7.13 21.15 4.41
C ILE A 571 -7.26 19.98 5.38
N VAL A 572 -8.50 19.72 5.80
CA VAL A 572 -8.83 18.52 6.58
C VAL A 572 -9.09 17.40 5.61
N ALA A 573 -8.50 16.22 5.82
CA ALA A 573 -8.55 15.16 4.84
C ALA A 573 -8.56 13.75 5.43
N THR A 574 -9.04 12.81 4.61
CA THR A 574 -8.69 11.38 4.74
C THR A 574 -7.45 11.07 3.90
N ILE A 575 -6.91 9.84 4.01
CA ILE A 575 -5.76 9.36 3.21
C ILE A 575 -5.91 9.54 1.69
N ALA A 576 -7.13 9.74 1.19
CA ALA A 576 -7.40 10.10 -0.20
C ALA A 576 -6.74 11.42 -0.65
N PHE A 577 -6.50 12.38 0.27
CA PHE A 577 -5.67 13.55 -0.02
C PHE A 577 -4.21 13.19 0.19
N GLY A 578 -3.57 12.65 -0.85
CA GLY A 578 -2.20 12.20 -0.74
C GLY A 578 -1.44 12.22 -2.06
N MET A 579 -1.77 11.28 -2.93
CA MET A 579 -0.93 10.95 -4.07
C MET A 579 -1.18 11.94 -5.22
N GLY A 580 -0.10 12.55 -5.72
CA GLY A 580 -0.13 13.72 -6.63
C GLY A 580 0.32 15.03 -5.96
N ILE A 581 0.08 15.21 -4.65
CA ILE A 581 0.36 16.48 -3.95
C ILE A 581 1.87 16.77 -3.90
N ASP A 582 2.27 17.93 -4.40
CA ASP A 582 3.65 18.47 -4.36
C ASP A 582 3.70 19.99 -4.06
N LYS A 583 2.85 20.46 -3.14
CA LYS A 583 2.98 21.82 -2.59
C LYS A 583 4.27 21.90 -1.74
N PRO A 584 5.22 22.82 -2.04
CA PRO A 584 6.54 22.83 -1.38
C PRO A 584 6.48 23.33 0.07
N ASP A 585 5.58 24.29 0.32
CA ASP A 585 5.51 25.18 1.47
C ASP A 585 4.54 24.72 2.59
N VAL A 586 4.28 23.42 2.70
CA VAL A 586 3.44 22.84 3.77
C VAL A 586 4.20 22.89 5.09
N ARG A 587 3.83 23.79 5.99
CA ARG A 587 4.54 24.04 7.27
C ARG A 587 4.10 23.13 8.40
N TYR A 588 2.91 22.52 8.32
CA TYR A 588 2.51 21.48 9.27
C TYR A 588 1.62 20.38 8.68
N VAL A 589 1.81 19.18 9.21
CA VAL A 589 0.90 18.04 9.07
C VAL A 589 0.45 17.63 10.47
N VAL A 590 -0.85 17.67 10.71
CA VAL A 590 -1.49 17.24 11.96
C VAL A 590 -2.25 15.95 11.71
N HIS A 591 -2.16 15.01 12.64
CA HIS A 591 -3.03 13.84 12.67
C HIS A 591 -4.03 13.99 13.81
N PHE A 592 -5.31 14.18 13.48
CA PHE A 592 -6.42 14.25 14.44
C PHE A 592 -6.63 12.93 15.18
N SER A 593 -6.24 11.82 14.54
CA SER A 593 -6.26 10.47 15.08
C SER A 593 -5.09 9.66 14.52
N MET A 594 -4.65 8.63 15.24
CA MET A 594 -3.52 7.80 14.84
C MET A 594 -3.74 7.14 13.46
N PRO A 595 -2.76 7.12 12.54
CA PRO A 595 -2.80 6.31 11.31
C PRO A 595 -2.82 4.78 11.55
N SER A 596 -3.10 4.04 10.49
CA SER A 596 -3.15 2.56 10.49
C SER A 596 -1.76 1.88 10.43
N SER A 597 -0.72 2.61 10.03
CA SER A 597 0.64 2.09 9.83
C SER A 597 1.69 3.19 9.99
N LEU A 598 2.94 2.80 10.23
CA LEU A 598 4.05 3.75 10.37
C LEU A 598 4.55 4.25 9.00
N GLU A 599 4.33 3.44 7.96
CA GLU A 599 4.56 3.75 6.55
C GLU A 599 3.62 4.85 6.05
N GLY A 600 2.31 4.72 6.34
CA GLY A 600 1.32 5.74 6.05
C GLY A 600 1.66 7.05 6.75
N TYR A 601 1.91 7.00 8.07
CA TYR A 601 2.36 8.17 8.84
C TYR A 601 3.63 8.82 8.26
N TYR A 602 4.61 8.03 7.79
CA TYR A 602 5.81 8.55 7.15
C TYR A 602 5.52 9.22 5.80
N GLN A 603 4.68 8.63 4.93
CA GLN A 603 4.28 9.27 3.67
C GLN A 603 3.47 10.56 3.88
N GLU A 604 2.55 10.54 4.86
CA GLU A 604 1.69 11.66 5.24
C GLU A 604 2.50 12.82 5.82
N THR A 605 3.40 12.55 6.77
CA THR A 605 4.31 13.56 7.33
C THR A 605 5.35 14.05 6.32
N GLY A 606 5.80 13.19 5.39
CA GLY A 606 6.73 13.53 4.30
C GLY A 606 6.20 14.57 3.29
N ARG A 607 4.93 15.00 3.42
CA ARG A 607 4.33 16.13 2.69
C ARG A 607 4.75 17.49 3.24
N ALA A 608 5.07 17.57 4.52
CA ALA A 608 5.58 18.76 5.17
C ALA A 608 6.97 19.16 4.60
N GLY A 609 7.25 20.46 4.54
CA GLY A 609 8.55 21.07 4.25
C GLY A 609 9.34 20.44 3.10
N ARG A 610 8.75 20.36 1.90
CA ARG A 610 9.44 19.84 0.69
C ARG A 610 10.41 20.86 0.09
N ASP A 611 10.22 22.13 0.40
CA ASP A 611 11.23 23.20 0.29
C ASP A 611 12.50 22.98 1.15
N GLY A 612 12.47 22.03 2.09
CA GLY A 612 13.57 21.76 3.03
C GLY A 612 13.58 22.68 4.27
N LEU A 613 12.68 23.67 4.34
CA LEU A 613 12.53 24.56 5.51
C LEU A 613 11.82 23.83 6.66
N PRO A 614 11.97 24.27 7.93
CA PRO A 614 11.33 23.64 9.08
C PRO A 614 9.82 23.44 8.90
N ALA A 615 9.31 22.31 9.39
CA ALA A 615 7.88 22.00 9.39
C ALA A 615 7.51 21.00 10.50
N ILE A 616 6.28 21.07 11.02
CA ILE A 616 5.84 20.31 12.21
C ILE A 616 4.95 19.13 11.82
N CYS A 617 5.14 17.99 12.49
CA CYS A 617 4.46 16.72 12.27
C CYS A 617 3.87 16.24 13.59
N ARG A 618 2.66 16.72 13.92
CA ARG A 618 2.04 16.56 15.24
C ARG A 618 0.90 15.53 15.21
N LEU A 619 1.07 14.42 15.90
CA LEU A 619 0.06 13.37 16.02
C LEU A 619 -0.70 13.48 17.34
N TYR A 620 -2.02 13.52 17.29
CA TYR A 620 -2.87 13.47 18.47
C TYR A 620 -3.36 12.04 18.71
N TYR A 621 -2.83 11.43 19.77
CA TYR A 621 -2.98 10.01 20.04
C TYR A 621 -4.06 9.73 21.08
N SER A 622 -4.93 8.76 20.79
CA SER A 622 -5.75 8.08 21.77
C SER A 622 -5.79 6.58 21.48
N PHE A 623 -5.69 5.76 22.53
CA PHE A 623 -5.87 4.30 22.44
C PHE A 623 -7.28 3.91 21.93
N SER A 624 -8.27 4.82 22.01
CA SER A 624 -9.60 4.62 21.41
C SER A 624 -9.56 4.38 19.90
N ASP A 625 -8.65 5.06 19.20
CA ASP A 625 -8.60 5.12 17.74
C ASP A 625 -8.29 3.74 17.14
N MET A 626 -7.59 2.91 17.92
CA MET A 626 -7.26 1.54 17.61
C MET A 626 -8.52 0.65 17.44
N ARG A 627 -9.64 0.98 18.09
CA ARG A 627 -10.93 0.30 17.88
C ARG A 627 -11.51 0.59 16.49
N THR A 628 -11.43 1.85 16.05
CA THR A 628 -11.89 2.28 14.72
C THR A 628 -11.10 1.57 13.62
N HIS A 629 -9.77 1.48 13.77
CA HIS A 629 -8.93 0.75 12.82
C HIS A 629 -9.21 -0.76 12.78
N ASN A 630 -9.35 -1.42 13.94
CA ASN A 630 -9.70 -2.84 13.94
C ASN A 630 -11.06 -3.09 13.26
N PHE A 631 -12.07 -2.26 13.53
CA PHE A 631 -13.37 -2.35 12.83
C PHE A 631 -13.25 -2.19 11.30
N LEU A 632 -12.42 -1.26 10.82
CA LEU A 632 -12.17 -1.07 9.38
C LEU A 632 -11.42 -2.27 8.76
N ILE A 633 -10.47 -2.86 9.50
CA ILE A 633 -9.76 -4.08 9.09
C ILE A 633 -10.73 -5.27 9.04
N ASP A 634 -11.61 -5.40 10.03
CA ASP A 634 -12.60 -6.47 10.12
C ASP A 634 -13.61 -6.40 8.97
N GLN A 635 -14.06 -5.20 8.58
CA GLN A 635 -14.95 -4.97 7.44
C GLN A 635 -14.30 -5.05 6.05
N GLY A 636 -12.97 -5.00 5.93
CA GLY A 636 -12.29 -5.07 4.64
C GLY A 636 -12.47 -6.42 3.91
N GLU A 637 -12.29 -6.44 2.59
CA GLU A 637 -12.42 -7.67 1.77
C GLU A 637 -11.16 -8.55 1.76
N GLY A 638 -10.07 -8.09 2.41
CA GLY A 638 -8.79 -8.81 2.45
C GLY A 638 -8.86 -10.17 3.13
N SER A 639 -8.01 -11.10 2.67
CA SER A 639 -7.81 -12.41 3.30
C SER A 639 -7.39 -12.30 4.77
N TRP A 640 -7.57 -13.38 5.54
CA TRP A 640 -7.15 -13.44 6.95
C TRP A 640 -5.69 -13.01 7.15
N GLN A 641 -4.79 -13.40 6.24
CA GLN A 641 -3.37 -13.02 6.29
C GLN A 641 -3.16 -11.51 6.08
N GLN A 642 -3.88 -10.89 5.13
CA GLN A 642 -3.82 -9.45 4.90
C GLN A 642 -4.38 -8.67 6.10
N LYS A 643 -5.53 -9.08 6.64
CA LYS A 643 -6.10 -8.48 7.87
C LYS A 643 -5.16 -8.61 9.05
N GLN A 644 -4.45 -9.74 9.19
CA GLN A 644 -3.47 -9.90 10.25
C GLN A 644 -2.25 -8.97 10.07
N ARG A 645 -1.70 -8.84 8.85
CA ARG A 645 -0.62 -7.87 8.56
C ARG A 645 -1.06 -6.42 8.88
N GLN A 646 -2.29 -6.05 8.54
CA GLN A 646 -2.85 -4.73 8.89
C GLN A 646 -2.93 -4.51 10.41
N ARG A 647 -3.31 -5.52 11.20
CA ARG A 647 -3.28 -5.43 12.68
C ARG A 647 -1.86 -5.35 13.23
N ASP A 648 -0.89 -6.03 12.62
CA ASP A 648 0.52 -5.99 13.05
C ASP A 648 1.19 -4.63 12.72
N ASN A 649 0.82 -4.00 11.60
CA ASN A 649 1.18 -2.61 11.29
C ASN A 649 0.54 -1.61 12.27
N LEU A 650 -0.76 -1.77 12.58
CA LEU A 650 -1.47 -0.97 13.57
C LEU A 650 -0.85 -1.10 14.97
N ASN A 651 -0.48 -2.33 15.37
CA ASN A 651 0.25 -2.61 16.60
C ASN A 651 1.65 -1.97 16.63
N THR A 652 2.28 -1.78 15.47
CA THR A 652 3.58 -1.12 15.36
C THR A 652 3.44 0.40 15.47
N MET A 653 2.41 0.99 14.85
CA MET A 653 2.09 2.41 15.01
C MET A 653 1.70 2.76 16.46
N MET A 654 0.96 1.88 17.14
CA MET A 654 0.65 2.01 18.58
C MET A 654 1.93 2.05 19.44
N ARG A 655 2.87 1.12 19.22
CA ARG A 655 4.17 1.10 19.93
C ARG A 655 4.98 2.38 19.70
N TYR A 656 4.95 2.94 18.48
CA TYR A 656 5.57 4.22 18.16
C TYR A 656 4.93 5.38 18.94
N CYS A 657 3.59 5.40 19.07
CA CYS A 657 2.87 6.38 19.86
C CYS A 657 3.20 6.30 21.37
N ASP A 658 3.12 5.11 21.95
CA ASP A 658 3.29 4.90 23.40
C ASP A 658 4.75 5.08 23.88
N ASN A 659 5.75 4.88 23.00
CA ASN A 659 7.16 5.00 23.35
C ASN A 659 7.57 6.48 23.57
N LYS A 660 7.63 6.89 24.83
CA LYS A 660 8.01 8.25 25.29
C LYS A 660 9.50 8.40 25.62
N ALA A 661 10.31 7.37 25.40
CA ALA A 661 11.73 7.36 25.77
C ALA A 661 12.67 7.50 24.57
N ASP A 662 12.40 6.83 23.44
CA ASP A 662 13.31 6.82 22.29
C ASP A 662 13.01 7.95 21.30
N CYS A 663 14.07 8.56 20.76
CA CYS A 663 14.01 9.54 19.67
C CYS A 663 13.08 9.08 18.53
N ARG A 664 12.07 9.90 18.16
CA ARG A 664 11.09 9.56 17.10
C ARG A 664 11.76 9.21 15.78
N ARG A 665 12.82 9.94 15.39
CA ARG A 665 13.65 9.59 14.22
C ARG A 665 14.28 8.21 14.33
N LYS A 666 14.91 7.85 15.47
CA LYS A 666 15.46 6.50 15.65
C LYS A 666 14.37 5.44 15.44
N GLN A 667 13.17 5.66 15.97
CA GLN A 667 12.05 4.71 15.81
C GLN A 667 11.61 4.57 14.34
N ILE A 668 11.37 5.68 13.63
CA ILE A 668 10.96 5.70 12.21
C ILE A 668 12.05 5.09 11.31
N LEU A 669 13.30 5.50 11.47
CA LEU A 669 14.41 5.09 10.61
C LEU A 669 14.73 3.59 10.82
N SER A 670 14.72 3.12 12.08
CA SER A 670 14.91 1.69 12.37
C SER A 670 13.81 0.80 11.79
N TYR A 671 12.59 1.31 11.60
CA TYR A 671 11.51 0.56 10.93
C TYR A 671 11.82 0.29 9.46
N PHE A 672 12.44 1.25 8.76
CA PHE A 672 12.90 1.09 7.38
C PHE A 672 14.30 0.44 7.25
N GLY A 673 14.88 -0.04 8.36
CA GLY A 673 16.21 -0.67 8.40
C GLY A 673 17.39 0.30 8.52
N GLU A 674 17.15 1.61 8.62
CA GLU A 674 18.20 2.63 8.72
C GLU A 674 18.65 2.84 10.19
N ARG A 675 19.93 2.58 10.47
CA ARG A 675 20.53 2.87 11.79
C ARG A 675 20.74 4.37 11.98
N PHE A 676 20.22 4.92 13.07
CA PHE A 676 20.29 6.35 13.37
C PHE A 676 20.72 6.65 14.81
N ASN A 677 21.72 7.51 14.97
CA ASN A 677 22.17 8.01 16.27
C ASN A 677 21.23 9.14 16.77
N PRO A 678 20.56 9.00 17.93
CA PRO A 678 19.71 10.04 18.52
C PRO A 678 20.34 11.43 18.66
N ALA A 679 21.66 11.52 18.84
CA ALA A 679 22.38 12.81 18.89
C ALA A 679 22.16 13.64 17.61
N HIS A 680 22.10 12.98 16.45
CA HIS A 680 21.86 13.63 15.16
C HIS A 680 20.41 14.08 14.97
N CYS A 681 19.52 13.86 15.95
CA CYS A 681 18.17 14.43 15.92
C CYS A 681 18.15 15.93 16.26
N GLN A 682 19.21 16.47 16.86
CA GLN A 682 19.35 17.91 17.15
C GLN A 682 18.11 18.52 17.84
N LYS A 683 17.51 17.77 18.76
CA LYS A 683 16.28 18.14 19.52
C LYS A 683 14.99 18.25 18.69
N MET A 684 15.00 17.94 17.38
CA MET A 684 13.85 18.03 16.46
C MET A 684 12.78 16.92 16.64
N CYS A 685 12.52 16.46 17.87
CA CYS A 685 11.33 15.69 18.24
C CYS A 685 11.06 15.71 19.74
N ASP A 686 9.78 15.60 20.13
CA ASP A 686 9.26 15.61 21.50
C ASP A 686 10.08 14.81 22.53
N ASN A 687 10.38 13.54 22.28
CA ASN A 687 11.12 12.69 23.23
C ASN A 687 12.57 13.18 23.44
N CYS A 688 13.19 13.79 22.42
CA CYS A 688 14.50 14.43 22.54
C CYS A 688 14.43 15.79 23.27
N VAL A 689 13.26 16.41 23.39
CA VAL A 689 13.03 17.59 24.22
C VAL A 689 12.77 17.16 25.67
N ALA A 690 11.84 16.24 25.92
CA ALA A 690 11.48 15.76 27.25
C ALA A 690 12.66 15.16 28.02
N ASN A 691 13.56 14.44 27.35
CA ASN A 691 14.75 13.83 27.96
C ASN A 691 15.85 14.85 28.36
N GLN A 692 15.68 16.15 28.11
CA GLN A 692 16.57 17.20 28.63
C GLN A 692 16.20 17.67 30.04
N HIS A 693 14.92 17.57 30.40
CA HIS A 693 14.40 17.95 31.72
C HIS A 693 14.08 16.74 32.61
N SER A 694 14.12 15.54 32.04
CA SER A 694 14.04 14.27 32.77
C SER A 694 15.46 13.78 33.08
N THR A 695 15.70 13.22 34.27
CA THR A 695 16.88 12.40 34.54
C THR A 695 16.77 11.09 33.76
N SER A 696 17.16 11.13 32.48
CA SER A 696 17.25 9.94 31.65
C SER A 696 18.47 9.11 32.09
N PHE A 697 18.21 7.94 32.67
CA PHE A 697 19.24 7.04 33.16
C PHE A 697 19.36 5.84 32.21
N LEU A 698 20.60 5.36 32.01
CA LEU A 698 20.86 4.14 31.27
C LEU A 698 20.70 2.95 32.22
N LYS A 699 19.59 2.21 32.11
CA LYS A 699 19.48 0.93 32.80
C LYS A 699 20.26 -0.11 32.00
N ASN A 700 21.16 -0.81 32.68
CA ASN A 700 21.75 -2.04 32.16
C ASN A 700 20.66 -3.13 32.06
N MET A 701 20.48 -3.66 30.85
CA MET A 701 19.49 -4.69 30.49
C MET A 701 20.19 -5.97 29.97
N SER A 702 21.48 -6.13 30.25
CA SER A 702 22.30 -7.22 29.69
C SER A 702 21.83 -8.59 30.19
N THR A 703 21.33 -8.70 31.42
CA THR A 703 20.78 -9.94 31.98
C THR A 703 19.53 -10.37 31.22
N GLU A 704 18.61 -9.43 30.96
CA GLU A 704 17.41 -9.65 30.17
C GLU A 704 17.74 -9.98 28.70
N ALA A 705 18.75 -9.31 28.13
CA ALA A 705 19.25 -9.62 26.78
C ALA A 705 19.92 -11.01 26.70
N GLN A 706 20.67 -11.42 27.73
CA GLN A 706 21.24 -12.77 27.83
C GLN A 706 20.13 -13.83 27.95
N GLN A 707 19.04 -13.56 28.67
CA GLN A 707 17.89 -14.46 28.72
C GLN A 707 17.22 -14.59 27.33
N MET A 708 17.04 -13.49 26.59
CA MET A 708 16.59 -13.54 25.19
C MET A 708 17.57 -14.32 24.30
N ALA A 709 18.87 -14.15 24.47
CA ALA A 709 19.89 -14.85 23.69
C ALA A 709 19.91 -16.36 23.98
N ARG A 710 19.78 -16.78 25.25
CA ARG A 710 19.66 -18.20 25.64
C ARG A 710 18.35 -18.83 25.16
N LEU A 711 17.24 -18.07 25.09
CA LEU A 711 16.03 -18.51 24.40
C LEU A 711 16.29 -18.71 22.91
N LEU A 712 16.97 -17.76 22.24
CA LEU A 712 17.31 -17.88 20.83
C LEU A 712 18.28 -19.04 20.55
N GLN A 713 19.17 -19.42 21.46
CA GLN A 713 20.02 -20.61 21.29
C GLN A 713 19.25 -21.94 21.30
N GLN A 714 18.09 -22.00 21.97
CA GLN A 714 17.24 -23.20 21.99
C GLN A 714 16.30 -23.29 20.77
N ILE A 715 16.26 -22.24 19.95
CA ILE A 715 15.39 -22.14 18.77
C ILE A 715 16.30 -22.09 17.55
N HIS A 716 16.03 -22.91 16.54
CA HIS A 716 16.83 -22.84 15.31
C HIS A 716 16.76 -21.41 14.72
N PRO A 717 17.89 -20.75 14.41
CA PRO A 717 17.90 -19.53 13.62
C PRO A 717 17.06 -19.74 12.34
N ASP A 718 16.46 -18.68 11.80
CA ASP A 718 15.52 -18.80 10.68
C ASP A 718 14.18 -19.53 10.99
N ARG A 719 13.86 -19.85 12.27
CA ARG A 719 12.51 -20.33 12.70
C ARG A 719 11.69 -19.38 13.59
N ILE A 720 12.20 -18.20 13.92
CA ILE A 720 11.47 -17.25 14.79
C ILE A 720 11.61 -15.80 14.32
N THR A 721 10.49 -15.06 14.28
CA THR A 721 10.46 -13.62 13.99
C THR A 721 10.71 -12.80 15.26
N LEU A 722 11.15 -11.54 15.10
CA LEU A 722 11.46 -10.67 16.25
C LEU A 722 10.28 -10.48 17.21
N SER A 723 9.04 -10.40 16.70
CA SER A 723 7.85 -10.30 17.56
C SER A 723 7.50 -11.62 18.26
N GLN A 724 7.76 -12.78 17.64
CA GLN A 724 7.57 -14.07 18.32
C GLN A 724 8.59 -14.23 19.46
N LEU A 725 9.86 -13.86 19.27
CA LEU A 725 10.88 -13.92 20.32
C LEU A 725 10.47 -13.05 21.54
N GLY A 726 9.93 -11.86 21.29
CA GLY A 726 9.37 -11.01 22.34
C GLY A 726 8.11 -11.58 23.02
N ASP A 727 7.21 -12.21 22.25
CA ASP A 727 6.02 -12.88 22.81
C ASP A 727 6.42 -14.11 23.68
N VAL A 728 7.40 -14.92 23.26
CA VAL A 728 7.96 -16.07 24.00
C VAL A 728 8.65 -15.61 25.29
N PHE A 729 9.53 -14.62 25.20
CA PHE A 729 10.21 -14.06 26.37
C PHE A 729 9.22 -13.49 27.41
N ARG A 730 8.08 -12.93 26.99
CA ARG A 730 7.02 -12.46 27.91
C ARG A 730 6.07 -13.54 28.44
N GLY A 731 6.14 -14.78 27.96
CA GLY A 731 5.27 -15.87 28.42
C GLY A 731 3.87 -15.84 27.78
N SER A 732 3.81 -15.50 26.49
CA SER A 732 2.55 -15.28 25.75
C SER A 732 1.89 -16.60 25.32
N LYS A 733 0.66 -16.85 25.80
CA LYS A 733 -0.14 -18.04 25.49
C LYS A 733 -0.82 -18.01 24.09
N LEU A 734 -0.15 -17.49 23.07
CA LEU A 734 -0.68 -17.52 21.70
C LEU A 734 -0.62 -18.95 21.15
N LYS A 735 -1.65 -19.39 20.41
CA LYS A 735 -1.73 -20.76 19.85
C LYS A 735 -0.43 -21.18 19.15
N ARG A 736 0.10 -20.31 18.28
CA ARG A 736 1.38 -20.49 17.54
C ARG A 736 2.62 -20.75 18.40
N ILE A 737 2.63 -20.33 19.66
CA ILE A 737 3.76 -20.55 20.58
C ILE A 737 3.69 -21.96 21.15
N ILE A 738 2.49 -22.40 21.52
CA ILE A 738 2.21 -23.75 22.02
C ILE A 738 2.33 -24.79 20.89
N GLU A 739 1.86 -24.45 19.68
CA GLU A 739 1.99 -25.29 18.47
C GLU A 739 3.45 -25.52 18.04
N HIS A 740 4.36 -24.60 18.38
CA HIS A 740 5.80 -24.75 18.18
C HIS A 740 6.55 -25.20 19.45
N GLN A 741 5.83 -25.55 20.53
CA GLN A 741 6.37 -25.95 21.84
C GLN A 741 7.33 -24.91 22.47
N TYR A 742 7.25 -23.65 22.03
CA TYR A 742 8.07 -22.54 22.52
C TYR A 742 7.71 -22.13 23.96
N ASP A 743 6.61 -22.64 24.51
CA ASP A 743 6.22 -22.55 25.92
C ASP A 743 6.95 -23.54 26.84
N GLN A 744 7.61 -24.56 26.27
CA GLN A 744 8.41 -25.56 27.00
C GLN A 744 9.89 -25.16 27.17
N LEU A 745 10.32 -24.06 26.52
CA LEU A 745 11.72 -23.63 26.49
C LEU A 745 12.20 -23.06 27.83
N GLN A 746 13.47 -23.32 28.16
CA GLN A 746 14.10 -22.80 29.37
C GLN A 746 14.24 -21.28 29.27
N GLY A 747 13.50 -20.56 30.12
CA GLY A 747 13.43 -19.09 30.09
C GLY A 747 12.15 -18.52 29.46
N TYR A 748 11.21 -19.36 29.00
CA TYR A 748 9.87 -18.90 28.60
C TYR A 748 9.23 -18.10 29.75
N GLY A 749 8.75 -16.88 29.44
CA GLY A 749 8.20 -15.98 30.45
C GLY A 749 9.19 -15.27 31.37
N ALA A 750 10.52 -15.38 31.17
CA ALA A 750 11.50 -14.64 31.98
C ALA A 750 11.28 -13.11 31.97
N GLY A 751 10.84 -12.56 30.83
CA GLY A 751 10.47 -11.15 30.65
C GLY A 751 9.03 -10.79 31.03
N LYS A 752 8.30 -11.63 31.77
CA LYS A 752 6.89 -11.40 32.14
C LYS A 752 6.68 -10.08 32.88
N SER A 753 7.61 -9.67 33.73
CA SER A 753 7.60 -8.41 34.51
C SER A 753 7.88 -7.15 33.68
N ILE A 754 8.46 -7.28 32.49
CA ILE A 754 8.89 -6.16 31.65
C ILE A 754 7.72 -5.71 30.76
N SER A 755 7.60 -4.41 30.45
CA SER A 755 6.52 -3.93 29.59
C SER A 755 6.65 -4.46 28.15
N LYS A 756 5.55 -4.58 27.39
CA LYS A 756 5.63 -4.99 25.97
C LYS A 756 6.43 -3.99 25.12
N ILE A 757 6.43 -2.72 25.53
CA ILE A 757 7.21 -1.66 24.87
C ILE A 757 8.71 -1.86 25.18
N ASP A 758 9.10 -2.07 26.42
CA ASP A 758 10.52 -2.21 26.78
C ASP A 758 11.14 -3.52 26.29
N VAL A 759 10.35 -4.59 26.13
CA VAL A 759 10.76 -5.81 25.40
C VAL A 759 11.01 -5.52 23.91
N ASP A 760 10.13 -4.75 23.26
CA ASP A 760 10.29 -4.31 21.86
C ASP A 760 11.51 -3.39 21.69
N ARG A 761 11.76 -2.50 22.65
CA ARG A 761 12.97 -1.64 22.72
C ARG A 761 14.24 -2.45 22.94
N LEU A 762 14.21 -3.47 23.81
CA LEU A 762 15.36 -4.35 24.06
C LEU A 762 15.75 -5.14 22.81
N LEU A 763 14.77 -5.74 22.13
CA LEU A 763 14.99 -6.44 20.86
C LEU A 763 15.58 -5.50 19.79
N LYS A 764 15.07 -4.27 19.68
CA LYS A 764 15.61 -3.25 18.77
C LYS A 764 17.01 -2.76 19.14
N ALA A 765 17.37 -2.74 20.43
CA ALA A 765 18.75 -2.50 20.86
C ALA A 765 19.66 -3.65 20.44
N MET A 766 19.29 -4.90 20.70
CA MET A 766 20.07 -6.08 20.29
C MET A 766 20.29 -6.17 18.76
N VAL A 767 19.36 -5.67 17.95
CA VAL A 767 19.52 -5.51 16.47
C VAL A 767 20.42 -4.33 16.09
N ALA A 768 20.38 -3.23 16.85
CA ALA A 768 21.23 -2.06 16.61
C ALA A 768 22.70 -2.31 17.02
N ASP A 769 22.90 -3.11 18.07
CA ASP A 769 24.21 -3.39 18.69
C ASP A 769 24.92 -4.60 18.03
N ASP A 770 24.42 -5.14 16.92
CA ASP A 770 24.93 -6.35 16.22
C ASP A 770 25.03 -7.61 17.08
N ILE A 771 24.14 -7.75 18.07
CA ILE A 771 24.01 -8.96 18.89
C ILE A 771 23.16 -9.99 18.12
N ILE A 772 22.04 -9.54 17.56
CA ILE A 772 21.20 -10.29 16.63
C ILE A 772 21.04 -9.48 15.34
N ALA A 773 20.65 -10.14 14.26
CA ALA A 773 20.27 -9.50 13.00
C ALA A 773 18.91 -10.04 12.55
N VAL A 774 18.30 -9.35 11.58
CA VAL A 774 17.04 -9.78 10.95
C VAL A 774 17.34 -10.19 9.51
N LYS A 775 17.11 -11.47 9.19
CA LYS A 775 17.37 -12.07 7.88
C LYS A 775 16.04 -12.28 7.16
N SER A 776 15.83 -11.61 6.03
CA SER A 776 14.64 -11.79 5.19
C SER A 776 14.91 -12.79 4.06
N GLU A 777 14.15 -13.88 4.03
CA GLU A 777 14.27 -14.98 3.05
C GLU A 777 12.90 -15.34 2.46
N CYS A 778 12.84 -15.57 1.15
CA CYS A 778 11.63 -16.04 0.48
C CYS A 778 11.37 -17.51 0.83
N ASN A 779 10.17 -17.81 1.34
CA ASN A 779 9.73 -19.20 1.51
C ASN A 779 9.45 -19.87 0.16
N SER A 780 9.12 -21.17 0.17
CA SER A 780 8.82 -21.97 -1.03
C SER A 780 7.59 -21.51 -1.84
N ALA A 781 6.80 -20.54 -1.34
CA ALA A 781 5.71 -19.88 -2.07
C ALA A 781 6.09 -18.46 -2.55
N GLY A 782 7.38 -18.08 -2.46
CA GLY A 782 7.93 -16.81 -2.92
C GLY A 782 7.74 -15.63 -1.95
N PHE A 783 7.32 -15.85 -0.70
CA PHE A 783 7.04 -14.76 0.25
C PHE A 783 8.22 -14.52 1.23
N PRO A 784 8.83 -13.31 1.27
CA PRO A 784 9.95 -13.02 2.16
C PRO A 784 9.54 -12.88 3.63
N VAL A 785 9.84 -13.91 4.43
CA VAL A 785 9.67 -13.90 5.89
C VAL A 785 10.96 -13.40 6.55
N SER A 786 10.82 -12.58 7.60
CA SER A 786 11.96 -11.95 8.29
C SER A 786 12.19 -12.57 9.66
N PHE A 787 13.23 -13.39 9.76
CA PHE A 787 13.60 -14.15 10.96
C PHE A 787 14.73 -13.48 11.75
N VAL A 788 14.87 -13.86 13.02
CA VAL A 788 16.01 -13.48 13.86
C VAL A 788 17.14 -14.48 13.65
N VAL A 789 18.35 -13.95 13.47
CA VAL A 789 19.61 -14.72 13.46
C VAL A 789 20.62 -14.11 14.43
N THR A 790 21.61 -14.90 14.83
CA THR A 790 22.75 -14.44 15.61
C THR A 790 23.63 -13.50 14.79
N SER A 791 24.21 -12.47 15.41
CA SER A 791 25.15 -11.54 14.76
C SER A 791 26.47 -11.43 15.54
N SER A 792 27.41 -10.62 15.05
CA SER A 792 28.83 -10.57 15.48
C SER A 792 29.08 -10.48 16.99
N LYS A 793 28.17 -9.86 17.77
CA LYS A 793 28.31 -9.67 19.22
C LYS A 793 27.49 -10.66 20.06
N PHE A 794 26.82 -11.64 19.45
CA PHE A 794 25.97 -12.63 20.14
C PHE A 794 26.72 -13.38 21.25
N GLU A 795 27.85 -13.99 20.89
CA GLU A 795 28.75 -14.68 21.82
C GLU A 795 29.34 -13.75 22.89
N SER A 796 29.60 -12.50 22.53
CA SER A 796 30.13 -11.49 23.46
C SER A 796 29.11 -11.15 24.54
N LEU A 797 27.83 -11.00 24.19
CA LEU A 797 26.75 -10.82 25.16
C LEU A 797 26.60 -12.05 26.09
N LEU A 798 26.58 -13.26 25.51
CA LEU A 798 26.39 -14.49 26.28
C LEU A 798 27.50 -14.73 27.32
N ARG A 799 28.74 -14.35 26.98
CA ARG A 799 29.91 -14.41 27.87
C ARG A 799 29.98 -13.25 28.88
N GLY A 800 29.08 -12.26 28.78
CA GLY A 800 29.06 -11.07 29.65
C GLY A 800 29.96 -9.92 29.20
N ASN A 801 30.68 -10.07 28.08
CA ASN A 801 31.64 -9.11 27.55
C ASN A 801 30.99 -7.95 26.75
N HIS A 802 29.66 -7.95 26.60
CA HIS A 802 28.93 -6.89 25.92
C HIS A 802 27.71 -6.43 26.72
N THR A 803 27.61 -5.11 26.92
CA THR A 803 26.58 -4.49 27.78
C THR A 803 25.46 -3.84 26.98
N VAL A 804 24.22 -4.30 27.15
CA VAL A 804 23.04 -3.68 26.54
C VAL A 804 22.47 -2.61 27.47
N LEU A 805 22.45 -1.36 27.01
CA LEU A 805 21.98 -0.21 27.78
C LEU A 805 20.71 0.38 27.14
N LEU A 806 19.61 0.45 27.92
CA LEU A 806 18.40 1.15 27.51
C LEU A 806 18.22 2.43 28.33
N SER A 807 17.81 3.51 27.66
CA SER A 807 17.39 4.74 28.35
C SER A 807 16.02 4.55 29.01
N PHE A 808 15.90 5.01 30.25
CA PHE A 808 14.63 5.14 30.96
C PHE A 808 14.53 6.54 31.54
N SER A 809 13.34 7.12 31.48
CA SER A 809 13.07 8.47 31.98
C SER A 809 12.24 8.36 33.25
N SER A 810 12.86 8.61 34.40
CA SER A 810 12.14 8.72 35.67
C SER A 810 11.40 10.05 35.70
N ASN A 811 10.07 10.02 35.74
CA ASN A 811 9.31 11.17 36.23
C ASN A 811 9.71 11.39 37.69
N GLY A 812 10.39 12.49 37.99
CA GLY A 812 10.66 12.87 39.38
C GLY A 812 9.35 13.12 40.12
N ASN A 813 9.13 12.41 41.22
CA ASN A 813 8.00 12.63 42.12
C ASN A 813 8.19 13.93 42.92
N SER A 814 8.07 15.06 42.23
CA SER A 814 7.84 16.35 42.87
C SER A 814 6.40 16.40 43.38
N PRO A 815 6.14 16.85 44.63
CA PRO A 815 4.79 16.96 45.15
C PRO A 815 3.95 17.95 44.32
N ALA A 816 2.64 17.71 44.28
CA ALA A 816 1.72 18.43 43.40
C ALA A 816 1.78 19.95 43.61
N ARG A 817 2.30 20.68 42.62
CA ARG A 817 2.16 22.14 42.53
C ARG A 817 0.92 22.52 41.73
N THR A 818 0.27 23.58 42.20
CA THR A 818 -1.01 24.09 41.72
C THR A 818 -0.89 24.81 40.37
N ASN A 819 -2.05 25.10 39.77
CA ASN A 819 -2.21 25.63 38.42
C ASN A 819 -1.22 26.74 38.02
N SER A 820 -0.44 26.49 36.97
CA SER A 820 0.25 27.53 36.19
C SER A 820 -0.09 27.37 34.70
N THR A 821 -0.32 28.49 34.01
CA THR A 821 -0.64 28.50 32.57
C THR A 821 0.53 28.04 31.70
N PRO A 822 0.27 27.48 30.50
CA PRO A 822 1.33 27.16 29.56
C PRO A 822 1.97 28.45 29.03
N ARG A 823 3.27 28.63 29.29
CA ARG A 823 4.08 29.66 28.60
C ARG A 823 4.34 29.23 27.17
N SER A 824 4.49 30.22 26.27
CA SER A 824 4.91 30.00 24.89
C SER A 824 6.33 29.46 24.82
N TYR A 825 6.54 28.44 23.98
CA TYR A 825 7.86 27.91 23.66
C TYR A 825 8.36 28.53 22.36
N THR A 826 8.80 29.78 22.41
CA THR A 826 9.59 30.38 21.32
C THR A 826 10.97 29.70 21.28
N ALA A 827 11.14 28.78 20.33
CA ALA A 827 12.45 28.17 20.07
C ALA A 827 13.42 29.24 19.53
N THR A 828 14.31 29.73 20.38
CA THR A 828 15.35 30.69 19.98
C THR A 828 16.38 29.97 19.09
N PHE A 829 16.22 30.10 17.78
CA PHE A 829 17.18 29.57 16.82
C PHE A 829 18.53 30.30 16.95
N VAL A 830 19.58 29.56 17.31
CA VAL A 830 20.96 30.05 17.20
C VAL A 830 21.35 30.04 15.73
N ALA A 831 21.15 31.17 15.05
CA ALA A 831 21.58 31.37 13.68
C ALA A 831 23.12 31.30 13.61
N SER A 832 23.65 30.32 12.89
CA SER A 832 25.09 30.21 12.66
C SER A 832 25.48 31.08 11.47
N SER A 833 26.28 32.13 11.74
CA SER A 833 27.08 32.91 10.79
C SER A 833 26.40 33.32 9.48
N THR A 834 25.84 34.53 9.45
CA THR A 834 25.55 35.26 8.20
C THR A 834 26.84 35.56 7.42
N LEU A 835 26.96 35.06 6.20
CA LEU A 835 27.88 35.61 5.20
C LEU A 835 27.25 36.84 4.56
N THR A 836 27.83 38.01 4.78
CA THR A 836 27.38 39.27 4.17
C THR A 836 27.80 39.35 2.71
N TYR A 837 26.84 39.17 1.80
CA TYR A 837 27.00 39.56 0.40
C TYR A 837 26.97 41.08 0.28
N ASN A 838 28.14 41.70 0.08
CA ASN A 838 28.21 43.09 -0.36
C ASN A 838 27.76 43.21 -1.81
N ARG A 839 27.10 44.33 -2.13
CA ARG A 839 26.78 44.72 -3.51
C ARG A 839 27.99 45.42 -4.15
N SER A 840 28.37 44.95 -5.33
CA SER A 840 29.09 45.69 -6.37
C SER A 840 28.76 45.01 -7.71
#